data_AF-A0A2S9YAN2-F1
#
_entry.id   AF-A0A2S9YAN2-F1
#
_cell.length_a   1.000
_cell.length_b   1.000
_cell.length_c   1.000
_cell.angle_alpha   90.00
_cell.angle_beta   90.00
_cell.angle_gamma   90.00
#
_symmetry.space_group_name_H-M   'P 1'
#
loop_
_entity.id
_entity.type
_entity.pdbx_description
1 polymer ?
#
loop_
_entity_poly.entity_id
_entity_poly.type
_entity_poly.pdbx_seq_one_letter_code
_entity_poly.pdbx_strand_id
1 'polypeptide(L)'
;MADDLSDPLSQGTVESRALPYDSDTMAMTDAQRSAVFGSLTGAPTNTELQTEGKYVLASSAWWVRTGHPTYNASKFYAVTSVDDPYGNSYSTTYDSHSLLVVSSSNPLSETVTAAHDYRVLGLWQVTDPNGNRTQVEHDVLGLVVKSAVLGKVGDSDGDTLSDPTSTVEYDLFEWKNNAKPNWTKTRTRETHADVNTRWLEQRSYFSGAGGVLMVKAQARPGLAPERDGNGELVFVNDVLQHEDTSPELRWVGNGRVVHDNKGNVIKAYEPYYSSTPDYEDEDELVEQGVTALNHYDPLGRLIRTDLPNGTYSKVEFTPWKQTSWDPNDTVLDSDWYAERIGYGGNDDGLLAEKRAAELAADHDGTPAVVHLDVLGRPFLSVAHNIDINEDDEYFETKSVLDIQGNVLEVEDARGNTAEARVYGMLGHSLEVLSHDAGDRQTLLNALGQPMRSWDDRSQRFSYTYDTLRRPVDRTVSVSGGSEKLLGRIVYGDLLSSPEDTNHIGRVYRVYDGAGAATNVAFDFKANALEEQRQLVTSKTTQPDWSALLAETTITDMATAAASLLESETFSASSSRDALNRVLTAISPDDSQAIYTYDEAGALQTVEVKHRGSSTAQTVVGDITYNARGQREVVVYGTTSSPTTTTTYTYDPHTYRLAELTSDSKTLQGLHYHYDPVGNITDIRDDAQQTVYFQNSVVEPANSYTYDATYRLIEATGREHSTQGTTQRTDTQIPVGPQPMTSDPSAMRTYTQKFTYDQVGNILKMQHIPGTGTGWTRHYIYDDEGNQLDETSAPGDPANGPYTHAYTYDAHGNMTAMPHLSSMVWNHDDELQEVTVGTETAADKATAFEGMATQINKLSGGSWSAARSAGADGAHIFAGEFGEALVVSPSGALFRGNITKNGSEFGVGAGGKLQPIYSALKGL
;
A
#
# COMPACT_ATOMS: atom_id res chain seq x y z
N MET A 1 -24.00 -30.52 26.37
CA MET A 1 -24.82 -31.56 25.73
C MET A 1 -24.80 -32.80 26.61
N ALA A 2 -25.91 -33.55 26.72
CA ALA A 2 -25.94 -34.82 27.45
C ALA A 2 -25.07 -35.89 26.76
N ASP A 3 -24.54 -36.85 27.52
CA ASP A 3 -23.65 -37.92 27.05
C ASP A 3 -24.35 -38.86 26.05
N ASP A 4 -25.68 -38.94 26.06
CA ASP A 4 -26.50 -39.70 25.12
C ASP A 4 -26.92 -38.91 23.88
N LEU A 5 -26.49 -37.65 23.78
CA LEU A 5 -26.78 -36.70 22.70
C LEU A 5 -28.27 -36.37 22.54
N SER A 6 -29.12 -36.56 23.56
CA SER A 6 -30.55 -36.26 23.44
C SER A 6 -30.84 -34.77 23.47
N ASP A 7 -30.24 -34.04 24.42
CA ASP A 7 -30.62 -32.66 24.75
C ASP A 7 -29.47 -31.86 25.41
N PRO A 8 -29.52 -30.51 25.37
CA PRO A 8 -28.66 -29.67 26.19
C PRO A 8 -28.92 -29.90 27.69
N LEU A 9 -27.85 -29.88 28.48
CA LEU A 9 -27.93 -29.97 29.94
C LEU A 9 -28.42 -28.64 30.54
N SER A 10 -29.08 -28.71 31.69
CA SER A 10 -29.42 -27.51 32.47
C SER A 10 -28.17 -26.75 32.91
N GLN A 11 -28.26 -25.42 32.97
CA GLN A 11 -27.17 -24.56 33.42
C GLN A 11 -26.59 -25.03 34.78
N GLY A 12 -25.26 -25.06 34.88
CA GLY A 12 -24.55 -25.54 36.07
C GLY A 12 -24.39 -27.06 36.17
N THR A 13 -24.84 -27.81 35.16
CA THR A 13 -24.67 -29.28 35.07
C THR A 13 -23.63 -29.63 34.02
N VAL A 14 -22.79 -30.63 34.31
CA VAL A 14 -21.84 -31.21 33.36
C VAL A 14 -21.83 -32.73 33.52
N GLU A 15 -21.85 -33.44 32.40
CA GLU A 15 -21.72 -34.90 32.38
C GLU A 15 -20.31 -35.33 31.99
N SER A 16 -20.06 -36.65 31.96
CA SER A 16 -18.70 -37.20 31.93
C SER A 16 -17.94 -36.88 30.64
N ARG A 17 -18.64 -36.65 29.53
CA ARG A 17 -18.03 -36.27 28.24
C ARG A 17 -17.76 -34.78 28.11
N ALA A 18 -18.35 -33.95 28.98
CA ALA A 18 -18.22 -32.49 28.97
C ALA A 18 -18.40 -31.85 27.59
N LEU A 19 -19.32 -32.38 26.78
CA LEU A 19 -19.56 -31.93 25.41
C LEU A 19 -20.14 -30.50 25.41
N PRO A 20 -19.45 -29.52 24.80
CA PRO A 20 -20.03 -28.20 24.56
C PRO A 20 -21.35 -28.30 23.79
N TYR A 21 -22.28 -27.39 24.06
CA TYR A 21 -23.50 -27.26 23.25
C TYR A 21 -23.46 -25.95 22.49
N ASP A 22 -23.55 -24.82 23.20
CA ASP A 22 -23.30 -23.49 22.65
C ASP A 22 -22.37 -22.73 23.61
N SER A 23 -21.71 -21.67 23.12
CA SER A 23 -21.05 -20.66 23.95
C SER A 23 -21.73 -19.32 23.73
N ASP A 24 -22.15 -18.69 24.81
CA ASP A 24 -22.78 -17.37 24.81
C ASP A 24 -21.82 -16.34 25.41
N THR A 25 -21.52 -15.28 24.65
CA THR A 25 -20.68 -14.17 25.11
C THR A 25 -21.45 -12.87 25.03
N MET A 26 -21.45 -12.10 26.11
CA MET A 26 -22.16 -10.81 26.17
C MET A 26 -21.49 -9.81 25.22
N ALA A 27 -22.26 -9.26 24.28
CA ALA A 27 -21.78 -8.24 23.36
C ALA A 27 -21.97 -6.82 23.88
N MET A 28 -23.14 -6.53 24.44
CA MET A 28 -23.49 -5.22 24.97
C MET A 28 -24.70 -5.31 25.88
N THR A 29 -24.82 -4.40 26.83
CA THR A 29 -26.07 -4.26 27.60
C THR A 29 -27.16 -3.62 26.76
N ASP A 30 -28.43 -3.87 27.09
CA ASP A 30 -29.55 -3.23 26.39
C ASP A 30 -29.53 -1.70 26.55
N ALA A 31 -29.05 -1.22 27.69
CA ALA A 31 -28.83 0.19 27.97
C ALA A 31 -27.76 0.81 27.05
N GLN A 32 -26.60 0.15 26.88
CA GLN A 32 -25.56 0.60 25.95
C GLN A 32 -26.07 0.62 24.51
N ARG A 33 -26.74 -0.45 24.07
CA ARG A 33 -27.36 -0.51 22.74
C ARG A 33 -28.32 0.65 22.50
N SER A 34 -29.17 0.96 23.48
CA SER A 34 -30.11 2.09 23.38
C SER A 34 -29.43 3.45 23.43
N ALA A 35 -28.31 3.59 24.17
CA ALA A 35 -27.58 4.84 24.27
C ALA A 35 -26.84 5.18 22.97
N VAL A 36 -26.13 4.20 22.38
CA VAL A 36 -25.35 4.42 21.15
C VAL A 36 -26.23 4.48 19.91
N PHE A 37 -27.16 3.53 19.75
CA PHE A 37 -27.90 3.39 18.50
C PHE A 37 -29.34 3.91 18.56
N GLY A 38 -29.91 4.14 19.75
CA GLY A 38 -31.36 4.31 19.90
C GLY A 38 -31.97 5.56 19.28
N SER A 39 -31.17 6.62 19.08
CA SER A 39 -31.58 7.88 18.43
C SER A 39 -31.28 7.93 16.94
N LEU A 40 -30.53 6.95 16.41
CA LEU A 40 -30.10 6.96 15.01
C LEU A 40 -31.26 6.64 14.07
N THR A 41 -31.31 7.33 12.93
CA THR A 41 -32.34 7.06 11.92
C THR A 41 -32.11 5.68 11.33
N GLY A 42 -33.16 4.83 11.34
CA GLY A 42 -33.05 3.44 10.89
C GLY A 42 -32.30 2.51 11.86
N ALA A 43 -32.21 2.89 13.14
CA ALA A 43 -31.72 2.01 14.20
C ALA A 43 -32.47 0.67 14.19
N PRO A 44 -31.77 -0.46 14.39
CA PRO A 44 -32.40 -1.78 14.36
C PRO A 44 -33.37 -1.95 15.53
N THR A 45 -34.54 -2.47 15.20
CA THR A 45 -35.49 -3.01 16.16
C THR A 45 -34.92 -4.24 16.85
N ASN A 46 -35.47 -4.59 18.02
CA ASN A 46 -35.11 -5.84 18.71
C ASN A 46 -35.32 -7.08 17.82
N THR A 47 -36.34 -7.05 16.96
CA THR A 47 -36.58 -8.12 15.99
C THR A 47 -35.42 -8.23 15.00
N GLU A 48 -34.97 -7.12 14.40
CA GLU A 48 -33.84 -7.13 13.46
C GLU A 48 -32.53 -7.58 14.12
N LEU A 49 -32.26 -7.16 15.37
CA LEU A 49 -31.11 -7.67 16.13
C LEU A 49 -31.15 -9.19 16.30
N GLN A 50 -32.34 -9.77 16.52
CA GLN A 50 -32.51 -11.22 16.67
C GLN A 50 -32.50 -11.95 15.31
N THR A 51 -33.08 -11.37 14.27
CA THR A 51 -33.26 -12.07 12.98
C THR A 51 -32.07 -11.88 12.04
N GLU A 52 -31.59 -10.65 11.89
CA GLU A 52 -30.50 -10.26 10.98
C GLU A 52 -29.16 -10.25 11.72
N GLY A 53 -29.12 -9.65 12.91
CA GLY A 53 -27.91 -9.60 13.75
C GLY A 53 -27.60 -10.91 14.49
N LYS A 54 -28.57 -11.82 14.61
CA LYS A 54 -28.49 -13.10 15.34
C LYS A 54 -28.07 -12.97 16.82
N TYR A 55 -28.37 -11.83 17.43
CA TYR A 55 -28.20 -11.65 18.86
C TYR A 55 -29.32 -12.32 19.66
N VAL A 56 -28.99 -12.71 20.90
CA VAL A 56 -29.95 -13.24 21.86
C VAL A 56 -30.13 -12.26 23.00
N LEU A 57 -31.35 -11.80 23.23
CA LEU A 57 -31.67 -10.92 24.36
C LEU A 57 -31.95 -11.77 25.61
N ALA A 58 -31.08 -11.67 26.61
CA ALA A 58 -31.24 -12.35 27.90
C ALA A 58 -30.66 -11.49 29.04
N SER A 59 -31.38 -11.45 30.17
CA SER A 59 -30.95 -10.70 31.37
C SER A 59 -30.59 -9.24 31.10
N SER A 60 -31.39 -8.54 30.28
CA SER A 60 -31.17 -7.14 29.87
C SER A 60 -29.84 -6.89 29.14
N ALA A 61 -29.30 -7.91 28.48
CA ALA A 61 -28.11 -7.81 27.64
C ALA A 61 -28.28 -8.60 26.33
N TRP A 62 -27.51 -8.20 25.33
CA TRP A 62 -27.43 -8.83 24.03
C TRP A 62 -26.21 -9.74 23.98
N TRP A 63 -26.45 -11.02 23.68
CA TRP A 63 -25.46 -12.08 23.66
C TRP A 63 -25.22 -12.56 22.24
N VAL A 64 -23.98 -12.87 21.94
CA VAL A 64 -23.56 -13.58 20.73
C VAL A 64 -23.43 -15.04 21.07
N ARG A 65 -24.09 -15.88 20.28
CA ARG A 65 -24.01 -17.33 20.38
C ARG A 65 -23.04 -17.85 19.33
N THR A 66 -22.12 -18.74 19.72
CA THR A 66 -21.25 -19.44 18.77
C THR A 66 -22.03 -20.45 17.92
N GLY A 67 -21.37 -21.05 16.94
CA GLY A 67 -21.94 -22.17 16.21
C GLY A 67 -22.20 -23.40 17.09
N HIS A 68 -23.15 -24.22 16.65
CA HIS A 68 -23.66 -25.43 17.30
C HIS A 68 -23.01 -26.70 16.71
N PRO A 69 -22.17 -27.45 17.45
CA PRO A 69 -21.55 -28.66 16.97
C PRO A 69 -22.48 -29.89 17.08
N THR A 70 -22.57 -30.67 16.01
CA THR A 70 -23.21 -31.98 16.00
C THR A 70 -22.18 -33.08 16.22
N TYR A 71 -22.39 -33.91 17.24
CA TYR A 71 -21.51 -35.02 17.62
C TYR A 71 -22.03 -36.37 17.12
N ASN A 72 -21.13 -37.34 16.93
CA ASN A 72 -21.50 -38.72 16.60
C ASN A 72 -20.92 -39.73 17.60
N ALA A 73 -21.79 -40.32 18.43
CA ALA A 73 -21.40 -41.31 19.45
C ALA A 73 -20.70 -42.57 18.87
N SER A 74 -21.05 -42.97 17.64
CA SER A 74 -20.38 -44.10 16.97
C SER A 74 -18.98 -43.78 16.45
N LYS A 75 -18.62 -42.48 16.41
CA LYS A 75 -17.32 -41.95 15.98
C LYS A 75 -16.58 -41.29 17.14
N PHE A 76 -16.62 -41.90 18.32
CA PHE A 76 -15.97 -41.37 19.53
C PHE A 76 -16.39 -39.93 19.89
N TYR A 77 -17.63 -39.57 19.61
CA TYR A 77 -18.15 -38.21 19.80
C TYR A 77 -17.36 -37.15 19.01
N ALA A 78 -16.80 -37.51 17.85
CA ALA A 78 -16.24 -36.54 16.92
C ALA A 78 -17.33 -35.60 16.40
N VAL A 79 -16.96 -34.34 16.16
CA VAL A 79 -17.83 -33.32 15.54
C VAL A 79 -17.95 -33.63 14.06
N THR A 80 -19.17 -33.90 13.58
CA THR A 80 -19.46 -34.21 12.17
C THR A 80 -20.08 -33.06 11.40
N SER A 81 -20.62 -32.06 12.09
CA SER A 81 -20.99 -30.78 11.50
C SER A 81 -21.02 -29.68 12.56
N VAL A 82 -20.96 -28.44 12.11
CA VAL A 82 -21.19 -27.25 12.94
C VAL A 82 -22.17 -26.35 12.20
N ASP A 83 -23.28 -26.00 12.85
CA ASP A 83 -24.20 -24.99 12.35
C ASP A 83 -23.77 -23.62 12.84
N ASP A 84 -23.61 -22.65 11.95
CA ASP A 84 -23.33 -21.27 12.36
C ASP A 84 -24.59 -20.61 13.00
N PRO A 85 -24.48 -19.42 13.60
CA PRO A 85 -25.63 -18.70 14.17
C PRO A 85 -26.73 -18.34 13.16
N TYR A 86 -26.45 -18.45 11.86
CA TYR A 86 -27.40 -18.24 10.78
C TYR A 86 -28.11 -19.53 10.34
N GLY A 87 -27.72 -20.68 10.91
CA GLY A 87 -28.26 -22.00 10.57
C GLY A 87 -27.60 -22.64 9.36
N ASN A 88 -26.47 -22.12 8.89
CA ASN A 88 -25.72 -22.72 7.80
C ASN A 88 -24.80 -23.82 8.34
N SER A 89 -24.87 -25.02 7.76
CA SER A 89 -24.16 -26.19 8.25
C SER A 89 -22.85 -26.42 7.50
N TYR A 90 -21.75 -26.53 8.24
CA TYR A 90 -20.44 -26.97 7.75
C TYR A 90 -20.26 -28.42 8.17
N SER A 91 -20.04 -29.32 7.21
CA SER A 91 -19.97 -30.76 7.48
C SER A 91 -18.54 -31.30 7.36
N THR A 92 -18.23 -32.30 8.18
CA THR A 92 -16.93 -32.95 8.24
C THR A 92 -17.11 -34.46 8.16
N THR A 93 -16.47 -35.08 7.18
CA THR A 93 -16.45 -36.54 7.02
C THR A 93 -15.10 -37.09 7.45
N TYR A 94 -15.14 -38.07 8.35
CA TYR A 94 -13.97 -38.83 8.78
C TYR A 94 -13.83 -40.13 8.00
N ASP A 95 -12.62 -40.67 7.97
CA ASP A 95 -12.30 -42.01 7.48
C ASP A 95 -13.08 -43.12 8.23
N SER A 96 -12.91 -44.37 7.78
CA SER A 96 -13.60 -45.52 8.38
C SER A 96 -13.22 -45.77 9.85
N HIS A 97 -12.09 -45.22 10.32
CA HIS A 97 -11.63 -45.38 11.70
C HIS A 97 -12.02 -44.19 12.60
N SER A 98 -12.63 -43.14 12.05
CA SER A 98 -12.92 -41.88 12.77
C SER A 98 -11.65 -41.21 13.33
N LEU A 99 -10.54 -41.34 12.60
CA LEU A 99 -9.23 -40.81 12.99
C LEU A 99 -8.88 -39.55 12.21
N LEU A 100 -9.09 -39.54 10.88
CA LEU A 100 -8.65 -38.48 9.98
C LEU A 100 -9.84 -37.92 9.19
N VAL A 101 -9.85 -36.60 8.97
CA VAL A 101 -10.87 -35.91 8.17
C VAL A 101 -10.57 -36.12 6.69
N VAL A 102 -11.46 -36.81 5.96
CA VAL A 102 -11.29 -37.09 4.52
C VAL A 102 -12.00 -36.08 3.62
N SER A 103 -13.00 -35.37 4.13
CA SER A 103 -13.60 -34.24 3.43
C SER A 103 -14.25 -33.26 4.39
N SER A 104 -14.35 -32.01 3.93
CA SER A 104 -15.15 -30.97 4.55
C SER A 104 -15.98 -30.28 3.47
N SER A 105 -17.26 -30.05 3.75
CA SER A 105 -18.15 -29.36 2.81
C SER A 105 -18.81 -28.16 3.49
N ASN A 106 -18.88 -27.05 2.76
CA ASN A 106 -19.55 -25.85 3.23
C ASN A 106 -21.06 -25.89 2.92
N PRO A 107 -21.84 -24.89 3.36
CA PRO A 107 -23.28 -24.80 3.12
C PRO A 107 -23.73 -24.82 1.65
N LEU A 108 -22.84 -24.48 0.71
CA LEU A 108 -23.11 -24.55 -0.74
C LEU A 108 -22.74 -25.92 -1.33
N SER A 109 -22.39 -26.91 -0.49
CA SER A 109 -21.91 -28.23 -0.88
C SER A 109 -20.58 -28.24 -1.63
N GLU A 110 -19.86 -27.11 -1.64
CA GLU A 110 -18.49 -27.02 -2.13
C GLU A 110 -17.60 -27.82 -1.18
N THR A 111 -16.81 -28.74 -1.73
CA THR A 111 -16.15 -29.78 -0.94
C THR A 111 -14.64 -29.75 -1.15
N VAL A 112 -13.89 -29.67 -0.05
CA VAL A 112 -12.46 -29.98 -0.01
C VAL A 112 -12.30 -31.44 0.37
N THR A 113 -11.51 -32.20 -0.39
CA THR A 113 -11.20 -33.60 -0.07
C THR A 113 -9.72 -33.78 0.24
N ALA A 114 -9.44 -34.73 1.12
CA ALA A 114 -8.11 -34.99 1.66
C ALA A 114 -7.80 -36.48 1.64
N ALA A 115 -6.64 -36.84 1.09
CA ALA A 115 -6.10 -38.19 1.11
C ALA A 115 -4.86 -38.25 2.02
N HIS A 116 -4.73 -39.34 2.79
CA HIS A 116 -3.79 -39.43 3.89
C HIS A 116 -2.81 -40.60 3.73
N ASP A 117 -1.57 -40.38 4.17
CA ASP A 117 -0.59 -41.44 4.38
C ASP A 117 -0.70 -41.92 5.83
N TYR A 118 -1.33 -43.07 6.01
CA TYR A 118 -1.59 -43.66 7.34
C TYR A 118 -0.31 -44.05 8.10
N ARG A 119 0.86 -44.12 7.44
CA ARG A 119 2.12 -44.36 8.16
C ARG A 119 2.49 -43.20 9.07
N VAL A 120 2.14 -41.98 8.65
CA VAL A 120 2.54 -40.72 9.30
C VAL A 120 1.33 -39.91 9.77
N LEU A 121 0.11 -40.38 9.49
CA LEU A 121 -1.16 -39.71 9.77
C LEU A 121 -1.25 -38.30 9.14
N GLY A 122 -0.48 -38.08 8.07
CA GLY A 122 -0.37 -36.80 7.36
C GLY A 122 -1.09 -36.82 6.01
N LEU A 123 -1.39 -35.63 5.48
CA LEU A 123 -2.01 -35.42 4.18
C LEU A 123 -1.01 -35.67 3.06
N TRP A 124 -1.33 -36.49 2.05
CA TRP A 124 -0.52 -36.59 0.83
C TRP A 124 -1.20 -35.94 -0.39
N GLN A 125 -2.51 -35.72 -0.35
CA GLN A 125 -3.23 -34.95 -1.38
C GLN A 125 -4.37 -34.14 -0.76
N VAL A 126 -4.51 -32.90 -1.20
CA VAL A 126 -5.69 -32.06 -1.00
C VAL A 126 -6.27 -31.73 -2.36
N THR A 127 -7.59 -31.83 -2.50
CA THR A 127 -8.35 -31.39 -3.69
C THR A 127 -9.28 -30.26 -3.27
N ASP A 128 -9.14 -29.10 -3.89
CA ASP A 128 -9.99 -27.93 -3.64
C ASP A 128 -11.39 -28.12 -4.28
N PRO A 129 -12.36 -27.22 -4.00
CA PRO A 129 -13.70 -27.33 -4.59
C PRO A 129 -13.74 -27.18 -6.10
N ASN A 130 -12.74 -26.53 -6.71
CA ASN A 130 -12.60 -26.44 -8.16
C ASN A 130 -12.01 -27.73 -8.76
N GLY A 131 -11.62 -28.71 -7.95
CA GLY A 131 -11.01 -29.95 -8.39
C GLY A 131 -9.48 -29.87 -8.57
N ASN A 132 -8.86 -28.71 -8.35
CA ASN A 132 -7.41 -28.57 -8.41
C ASN A 132 -6.77 -29.27 -7.21
N ARG A 133 -5.55 -29.78 -7.39
CA ARG A 133 -4.92 -30.67 -6.43
C ARG A 133 -3.58 -30.12 -5.98
N THR A 134 -3.26 -30.38 -4.72
CA THR A 134 -1.90 -30.26 -4.20
C THR A 134 -1.50 -31.60 -3.60
N GLN A 135 -0.33 -32.09 -3.95
CA GLN A 135 0.20 -33.38 -3.50
C GLN A 135 1.54 -33.20 -2.80
N VAL A 136 1.84 -34.08 -1.85
CA VAL A 136 3.15 -34.22 -1.22
C VAL A 136 3.57 -35.68 -1.13
N GLU A 137 4.86 -35.94 -1.23
CA GLU A 137 5.46 -37.25 -0.96
C GLU A 137 6.22 -37.21 0.35
N HIS A 138 5.97 -38.17 1.24
CA HIS A 138 6.71 -38.33 2.49
C HIS A 138 7.74 -39.46 2.40
N ASP A 139 8.90 -39.25 3.02
CA ASP A 139 9.90 -40.31 3.18
C ASP A 139 9.49 -41.37 4.22
N VAL A 140 10.44 -42.19 4.68
CA VAL A 140 10.20 -43.23 5.70
C VAL A 140 10.08 -42.66 7.12
N LEU A 141 10.53 -41.43 7.36
CA LEU A 141 10.44 -40.72 8.64
C LEU A 141 9.23 -39.80 8.72
N GLY A 142 8.54 -39.57 7.60
CA GLY A 142 7.40 -38.67 7.49
C GLY A 142 7.77 -37.23 7.14
N LEU A 143 8.98 -37.01 6.63
CA LEU A 143 9.40 -35.72 6.10
C LEU A 143 8.94 -35.57 4.64
N VAL A 144 8.48 -34.38 4.27
CA VAL A 144 8.05 -34.07 2.90
C VAL A 144 9.27 -33.95 2.00
N VAL A 145 9.38 -34.78 0.95
CA VAL A 145 10.52 -34.75 0.01
C VAL A 145 10.17 -34.16 -1.35
N LYS A 146 8.88 -34.09 -1.69
CA LYS A 146 8.38 -33.46 -2.92
C LYS A 146 7.02 -32.84 -2.68
N SER A 147 6.72 -31.78 -3.42
CA SER A 147 5.35 -31.27 -3.58
C SER A 147 5.03 -31.04 -5.05
N ALA A 148 3.75 -31.20 -5.40
CA ALA A 148 3.24 -30.92 -6.74
C ALA A 148 1.92 -30.17 -6.65
N VAL A 149 1.80 -29.09 -7.41
CA VAL A 149 0.55 -28.37 -7.63
C VAL A 149 0.03 -28.75 -9.01
N LEU A 150 -1.19 -29.26 -9.08
CA LEU A 150 -1.77 -29.85 -10.29
C LEU A 150 -3.18 -29.31 -10.53
N GLY A 151 -3.60 -29.31 -11.78
CA GLY A 151 -5.01 -29.12 -12.15
C GLY A 151 -5.90 -30.31 -11.78
N LYS A 152 -7.08 -30.33 -12.40
CA LYS A 152 -8.13 -31.32 -12.11
C LYS A 152 -7.74 -32.73 -12.55
N VAL A 153 -8.47 -33.73 -12.08
CA VAL A 153 -8.26 -35.12 -12.49
C VAL A 153 -8.49 -35.26 -14.00
N GLY A 154 -7.44 -35.60 -14.75
CA GLY A 154 -7.49 -35.74 -16.20
C GLY A 154 -6.86 -34.57 -16.97
N ASP A 155 -6.64 -33.43 -16.31
CA ASP A 155 -5.95 -32.28 -16.88
C ASP A 155 -4.43 -32.48 -16.87
N SER A 156 -3.74 -31.77 -17.76
CA SER A 156 -2.28 -31.71 -17.84
C SER A 156 -1.70 -30.44 -17.20
N ASP A 157 -2.51 -29.67 -16.47
CA ASP A 157 -2.07 -28.43 -15.84
C ASP A 157 -1.23 -28.71 -14.59
N GLY A 158 -0.17 -27.93 -14.42
CA GLY A 158 0.74 -28.04 -13.27
C GLY A 158 1.76 -29.16 -13.39
N ASP A 159 2.10 -29.77 -12.26
CA ASP A 159 3.22 -30.72 -12.10
C ASP A 159 2.74 -32.08 -11.58
N THR A 160 3.64 -33.02 -11.27
CA THR A 160 3.30 -34.34 -10.69
C THR A 160 4.34 -34.77 -9.65
N LEU A 161 4.06 -35.74 -8.77
CA LEU A 161 5.12 -36.24 -7.86
C LEU A 161 6.30 -36.93 -8.57
N SER A 162 6.13 -37.35 -9.84
CA SER A 162 7.22 -37.81 -10.70
C SER A 162 8.04 -36.67 -11.31
N ASP A 163 7.43 -35.50 -11.47
CA ASP A 163 8.05 -34.28 -11.99
C ASP A 163 7.53 -33.07 -11.18
N PRO A 164 8.08 -32.84 -9.97
CA PRO A 164 7.40 -32.08 -8.90
C PRO A 164 7.60 -30.57 -9.00
N THR A 165 6.66 -29.79 -8.47
CA THR A 165 6.78 -28.33 -8.32
C THR A 165 7.97 -27.95 -7.42
N SER A 166 8.15 -28.68 -6.32
CA SER A 166 9.30 -28.50 -5.44
C SER A 166 9.84 -29.82 -4.92
N THR A 167 11.13 -29.83 -4.57
CA THR A 167 11.81 -30.94 -3.90
C THR A 167 12.45 -30.45 -2.61
N VAL A 168 12.49 -31.33 -1.61
CA VAL A 168 13.20 -31.08 -0.36
C VAL A 168 14.09 -32.30 -0.08
N GLU A 169 15.37 -32.03 0.14
CA GLU A 169 16.35 -33.02 0.58
C GLU A 169 16.83 -32.68 1.98
N TYR A 170 17.09 -33.71 2.78
CA TYR A 170 17.51 -33.58 4.17
C TYR A 170 18.81 -34.33 4.38
N ASP A 171 19.77 -33.70 5.06
CA ASP A 171 20.86 -34.42 5.70
C ASP A 171 20.82 -34.21 7.21
N LEU A 172 20.23 -35.19 7.90
CA LEU A 172 20.08 -35.20 9.35
C LEU A 172 21.33 -35.74 10.08
N PHE A 173 22.30 -36.27 9.35
CA PHE A 173 23.48 -36.95 9.90
C PHE A 173 24.80 -36.29 9.48
N GLU A 174 24.75 -35.17 8.78
CA GLU A 174 25.91 -34.41 8.34
C GLU A 174 26.86 -34.09 9.51
N TRP A 175 26.33 -33.75 10.68
CA TRP A 175 27.15 -33.53 11.88
C TRP A 175 27.91 -34.78 12.30
N LYS A 176 27.27 -35.94 12.25
CA LYS A 176 27.89 -37.21 12.63
C LYS A 176 28.93 -37.67 11.60
N ASN A 177 28.67 -37.43 10.32
CA ASN A 177 29.48 -37.96 9.23
C ASN A 177 30.68 -37.06 8.92
N ASN A 178 30.47 -35.74 8.93
CA ASN A 178 31.42 -34.74 8.43
C ASN A 178 31.69 -33.60 9.43
N ALA A 179 31.09 -33.62 10.62
CA ALA A 179 31.18 -32.55 11.62
C ALA A 179 30.71 -31.16 11.11
N LYS A 180 29.81 -31.15 10.11
CA LYS A 180 29.14 -29.95 9.60
C LYS A 180 27.67 -29.90 10.03
N PRO A 181 27.03 -28.73 10.08
CA PRO A 181 25.62 -28.63 10.48
C PRO A 181 24.69 -29.46 9.61
N ASN A 182 23.64 -30.01 10.22
CA ASN A 182 22.55 -30.65 9.49
C ASN A 182 21.87 -29.62 8.58
N TRP A 183 21.35 -30.06 7.44
CA TRP A 183 20.78 -29.13 6.47
C TRP A 183 19.55 -29.66 5.75
N THR A 184 18.81 -28.72 5.18
CA THR A 184 17.73 -28.98 4.23
C THR A 184 18.00 -28.22 2.94
N LYS A 185 17.83 -28.87 1.79
CA LYS A 185 17.92 -28.25 0.47
C LYS A 185 16.56 -28.26 -0.18
N THR A 186 16.04 -27.09 -0.47
CA THR A 186 14.78 -26.91 -1.19
C THR A 186 15.08 -26.47 -2.61
N ARG A 187 14.40 -27.06 -3.58
CA ARG A 187 14.40 -26.59 -4.97
C ARG A 187 12.99 -26.37 -5.45
N THR A 188 12.72 -25.23 -6.09
CA THR A 188 11.42 -24.93 -6.70
C THR A 188 11.61 -24.59 -8.16
N ARG A 189 10.80 -25.18 -9.06
CA ARG A 189 10.91 -24.92 -10.49
C ARG A 189 10.38 -23.54 -10.88
N GLU A 190 10.87 -23.00 -11.98
CA GLU A 190 10.35 -21.74 -12.54
C GLU A 190 9.11 -21.95 -13.41
N THR A 191 9.00 -23.06 -14.15
CA THR A 191 7.95 -23.26 -15.16
C THR A 191 7.26 -24.60 -14.95
N HIS A 192 5.94 -24.59 -14.78
CA HIS A 192 5.15 -25.81 -14.67
C HIS A 192 5.23 -26.67 -15.93
N ALA A 193 5.20 -28.00 -15.76
CA ALA A 193 5.21 -28.99 -16.84
C ALA A 193 6.40 -28.92 -17.84
N ASP A 194 7.45 -28.13 -17.54
CA ASP A 194 8.66 -28.06 -18.35
C ASP A 194 9.78 -28.86 -17.70
N VAL A 195 10.12 -30.00 -18.31
CA VAL A 195 11.21 -30.88 -17.84
C VAL A 195 12.59 -30.25 -17.92
N ASN A 196 12.76 -29.16 -18.68
CA ASN A 196 14.01 -28.42 -18.81
C ASN A 196 14.00 -27.10 -18.02
N THR A 197 12.99 -26.91 -17.15
CA THR A 197 12.87 -25.70 -16.34
C THR A 197 14.09 -25.46 -15.45
N ARG A 198 14.42 -24.19 -15.22
CA ARG A 198 15.38 -23.81 -14.19
C ARG A 198 14.76 -24.03 -12.81
N TRP A 199 15.63 -24.23 -11.82
CA TRP A 199 15.25 -24.42 -10.43
C TRP A 199 15.88 -23.34 -9.58
N LEU A 200 15.12 -22.83 -8.61
CA LEU A 200 15.63 -22.02 -7.52
C LEU A 200 15.99 -22.92 -6.35
N GLU A 201 17.28 -23.02 -6.05
CA GLU A 201 17.81 -23.76 -4.92
C GLU A 201 18.09 -22.84 -3.72
N GLN A 202 17.69 -23.34 -2.54
CA GLN A 202 18.07 -22.78 -1.25
C GLN A 202 18.49 -23.92 -0.31
N ARG A 203 19.56 -23.71 0.46
CA ARG A 203 19.96 -24.58 1.56
C ARG A 203 19.84 -23.84 2.88
N SER A 204 19.30 -24.51 3.89
CA SER A 204 19.23 -24.01 5.25
C SER A 204 19.99 -24.97 6.16
N TYR A 205 20.91 -24.43 6.95
CA TYR A 205 21.76 -25.15 7.89
C TYR A 205 21.26 -24.91 9.31
N PHE A 206 21.20 -25.95 10.12
CA PHE A 206 20.58 -25.94 11.43
C PHE A 206 21.55 -26.34 12.53
N SER A 207 21.43 -25.67 13.67
CA SER A 207 22.06 -26.04 14.93
C SER A 207 21.43 -27.31 15.50
N GLY A 208 22.10 -27.93 16.48
CA GLY A 208 21.56 -29.07 17.21
C GLY A 208 20.26 -28.78 18.01
N ALA A 209 19.92 -27.51 18.24
CA ALA A 209 18.69 -27.07 18.87
C ALA A 209 17.55 -26.80 17.85
N GLY A 210 17.81 -26.94 16.55
CA GLY A 210 16.85 -26.67 15.47
C GLY A 210 16.79 -25.22 14.99
N GLY A 211 17.60 -24.32 15.57
CA GLY A 211 17.74 -22.94 15.07
C GLY A 211 18.55 -22.89 13.78
N VAL A 212 18.14 -22.04 12.83
CA VAL A 212 18.86 -21.82 11.56
C VAL A 212 20.17 -21.08 11.83
N LEU A 213 21.29 -21.65 11.37
CA LEU A 213 22.63 -21.06 11.46
C LEU A 213 22.99 -20.25 10.22
N MET A 214 22.60 -20.74 9.05
CA MET A 214 22.93 -20.14 7.77
C MET A 214 21.87 -20.53 6.73
N VAL A 215 21.59 -19.62 5.81
CA VAL A 215 20.85 -19.87 4.59
C VAL A 215 21.74 -19.52 3.40
N LYS A 216 21.80 -20.43 2.44
CA LYS A 216 22.46 -20.25 1.14
C LYS A 216 21.37 -20.26 0.06
N ALA A 217 21.18 -19.14 -0.61
CA ALA A 217 20.28 -19.06 -1.76
C ALA A 217 21.11 -18.94 -3.04
N GLN A 218 20.72 -19.62 -4.11
CA GLN A 218 21.42 -19.45 -5.38
C GLN A 218 21.31 -18.01 -5.89
N ALA A 219 22.30 -17.59 -6.67
CA ALA A 219 22.31 -16.31 -7.35
C ALA A 219 22.90 -16.44 -8.76
N ARG A 220 22.59 -15.46 -9.60
CA ARG A 220 23.16 -15.37 -10.96
C ARG A 220 24.69 -15.37 -10.93
N PRO A 221 25.36 -15.94 -11.95
CA PRO A 221 26.82 -15.91 -12.05
C PRO A 221 27.41 -14.50 -11.89
N GLY A 222 28.63 -14.44 -11.40
CA GLY A 222 29.35 -13.18 -11.24
C GLY A 222 30.52 -13.34 -10.28
N LEU A 223 31.08 -12.21 -9.82
CA LEU A 223 32.20 -12.24 -8.89
C LEU A 223 31.82 -12.92 -7.56
N ALA A 224 32.63 -13.88 -7.15
CA ALA A 224 32.58 -14.53 -5.85
C ALA A 224 34.00 -14.87 -5.37
N PRO A 225 34.22 -15.10 -4.06
CA PRO A 225 35.51 -15.50 -3.53
C PRO A 225 36.11 -16.73 -4.24
N GLU A 226 37.36 -16.60 -4.70
CA GLU A 226 38.12 -17.65 -5.39
C GLU A 226 38.52 -18.74 -4.39
N ARG A 227 38.36 -20.00 -4.80
CA ARG A 227 38.76 -21.18 -4.01
C ARG A 227 39.78 -22.02 -4.77
N ASP A 228 40.77 -22.54 -4.05
CA ASP A 228 41.82 -23.39 -4.61
C ASP A 228 41.32 -24.82 -4.87
N GLY A 229 42.21 -25.69 -5.39
CA GLY A 229 41.87 -27.09 -5.68
C GLY A 229 41.50 -27.96 -4.45
N ASN A 230 41.73 -27.47 -3.23
CA ASN A 230 41.32 -28.09 -1.97
C ASN A 230 40.05 -27.47 -1.38
N GLY A 231 39.51 -26.42 -2.03
CA GLY A 231 38.36 -25.66 -1.57
C GLY A 231 38.69 -24.57 -0.55
N GLU A 232 39.97 -24.23 -0.33
CA GLU A 232 40.39 -23.15 0.57
C GLU A 232 40.33 -21.79 -0.15
N LEU A 233 40.07 -20.71 0.59
CA LEU A 233 40.05 -19.34 0.02
C LEU A 233 41.43 -18.92 -0.49
N VAL A 234 41.47 -18.29 -1.66
CA VAL A 234 42.71 -17.80 -2.27
C VAL A 234 43.00 -16.36 -1.83
N PHE A 235 44.20 -16.15 -1.28
CA PHE A 235 44.70 -14.83 -0.90
C PHE A 235 45.96 -14.47 -1.69
N VAL A 236 46.04 -13.21 -2.15
CA VAL A 236 47.26 -12.64 -2.73
C VAL A 236 47.60 -11.38 -1.95
N ASN A 237 48.74 -11.37 -1.25
CA ASN A 237 49.15 -10.29 -0.35
C ASN A 237 48.08 -9.96 0.70
N ASP A 238 47.53 -10.99 1.36
CA ASP A 238 46.47 -10.88 2.38
C ASP A 238 45.14 -10.28 1.90
N VAL A 239 44.91 -10.23 0.58
CA VAL A 239 43.64 -9.82 -0.02
C VAL A 239 42.92 -11.02 -0.59
N LEU A 240 41.66 -11.21 -0.18
CA LEU A 240 40.78 -12.26 -0.71
C LEU A 240 40.56 -12.04 -2.21
N GLN A 241 40.96 -13.02 -3.01
CA GLN A 241 40.75 -12.98 -4.45
C GLN A 241 39.31 -13.34 -4.79
N HIS A 242 38.82 -12.75 -5.88
CA HIS A 242 37.50 -13.02 -6.42
C HIS A 242 37.65 -13.44 -7.87
N GLU A 243 36.90 -14.46 -8.27
CA GLU A 243 36.80 -14.91 -9.64
C GLU A 243 35.36 -14.78 -10.13
N ASP A 244 35.20 -14.59 -11.44
CA ASP A 244 33.88 -14.64 -12.06
C ASP A 244 33.49 -16.10 -12.22
N THR A 245 32.39 -16.51 -11.56
CA THR A 245 31.92 -17.90 -11.61
C THR A 245 31.36 -18.28 -12.97
N SER A 246 31.14 -17.32 -13.87
CA SER A 246 30.46 -17.55 -15.16
C SER A 246 31.07 -18.70 -15.98
N PRO A 247 30.26 -19.66 -16.47
CA PRO A 247 28.78 -19.66 -16.46
C PRO A 247 28.13 -20.30 -15.23
N GLU A 248 28.90 -20.73 -14.23
CA GLU A 248 28.39 -21.40 -13.02
C GLU A 248 27.71 -20.41 -12.07
N LEU A 249 26.69 -20.90 -11.37
CA LEU A 249 25.97 -20.13 -10.36
C LEU A 249 26.87 -19.77 -9.18
N ARG A 250 26.59 -18.63 -8.56
CA ARG A 250 27.12 -18.29 -7.22
C ARG A 250 25.99 -18.35 -6.19
N TRP A 251 26.31 -18.09 -4.94
CA TRP A 251 25.39 -18.24 -3.81
C TRP A 251 25.42 -17.02 -2.92
N VAL A 252 24.28 -16.64 -2.36
CA VAL A 252 24.17 -15.64 -1.30
C VAL A 252 24.05 -16.36 0.03
N GLY A 253 25.02 -16.16 0.92
CA GLY A 253 24.92 -16.51 2.33
C GLY A 253 24.30 -15.34 3.11
N ASN A 254 23.49 -15.62 4.13
CA ASN A 254 22.81 -14.60 4.94
C ASN A 254 23.66 -13.95 6.07
N GLY A 255 24.97 -14.16 6.06
CA GLY A 255 25.86 -13.72 7.14
C GLY A 255 25.73 -14.54 8.43
N ARG A 256 26.71 -14.42 9.32
CA ARG A 256 26.69 -15.06 10.65
C ARG A 256 25.75 -14.31 11.59
N VAL A 257 24.98 -15.05 12.39
CA VAL A 257 24.26 -14.49 13.54
C VAL A 257 24.88 -15.02 14.81
N VAL A 258 25.35 -14.12 15.67
CA VAL A 258 25.95 -14.45 16.96
C VAL A 258 24.90 -14.23 18.04
N HIS A 259 24.57 -15.31 18.75
CA HIS A 259 23.63 -15.26 19.87
C HIS A 259 24.36 -15.34 21.22
N ASP A 260 23.73 -14.80 22.27
CA ASP A 260 24.11 -15.12 23.65
C ASP A 260 23.57 -16.51 24.07
N ASN A 261 23.90 -16.94 25.30
CA ASN A 261 23.43 -18.22 25.84
C ASN A 261 21.92 -18.27 26.15
N LYS A 262 21.18 -17.19 25.91
CA LYS A 262 19.72 -17.10 26.04
C LYS A 262 19.01 -17.05 24.68
N GLY A 263 19.76 -17.03 23.58
CA GLY A 263 19.24 -16.92 22.22
C GLY A 263 19.05 -15.48 21.73
N ASN A 264 19.44 -14.46 22.50
CA ASN A 264 19.37 -13.07 22.06
C ASN A 264 20.44 -12.79 21.00
N VAL A 265 20.12 -12.03 19.97
CA VAL A 265 21.04 -11.68 18.87
C VAL A 265 22.00 -10.59 19.33
N ILE A 266 23.29 -10.90 19.46
CA ILE A 266 24.34 -9.96 19.82
C ILE A 266 24.91 -9.25 18.59
N LYS A 267 25.10 -10.00 17.50
CA LYS A 267 25.54 -9.49 16.19
C LYS A 267 24.83 -10.24 15.08
N ALA A 268 24.55 -9.57 13.99
CA ALA A 268 24.09 -10.15 12.73
C ALA A 268 24.87 -9.52 11.58
N TYR A 269 25.73 -10.31 10.93
CA TYR A 269 26.57 -9.88 9.82
C TYR A 269 25.81 -9.90 8.51
N GLU A 270 26.41 -9.32 7.49
CA GLU A 270 25.71 -9.02 6.25
C GLU A 270 25.71 -10.19 5.27
N PRO A 271 24.72 -10.22 4.36
CA PRO A 271 24.75 -11.16 3.26
C PRO A 271 25.98 -11.00 2.38
N TYR A 272 26.50 -12.12 1.88
CA TYR A 272 27.72 -12.16 1.07
C TYR A 272 27.58 -13.13 -0.11
N TYR A 273 28.36 -12.89 -1.17
CA TYR A 273 28.47 -13.80 -2.30
C TYR A 273 29.50 -14.91 -2.02
N SER A 274 29.21 -16.14 -2.45
CA SER A 274 30.07 -17.32 -2.33
C SER A 274 30.06 -18.15 -3.61
N SER A 275 31.18 -18.81 -3.89
CA SER A 275 31.35 -19.74 -5.00
C SER A 275 30.78 -21.15 -4.72
N THR A 276 30.27 -21.42 -3.51
CA THR A 276 29.74 -22.74 -3.13
C THR A 276 28.42 -22.66 -2.34
N PRO A 277 27.51 -23.64 -2.49
CA PRO A 277 26.31 -23.76 -1.67
C PRO A 277 26.55 -24.34 -0.27
N ASP A 278 27.75 -24.88 -0.01
CA ASP A 278 28.04 -25.62 1.21
C ASP A 278 28.10 -24.69 2.44
N TYR A 279 28.01 -25.30 3.62
CA TYR A 279 28.22 -24.57 4.87
C TYR A 279 29.66 -24.04 4.95
N GLU A 280 29.77 -22.77 5.28
CA GLU A 280 31.00 -22.01 5.44
C GLU A 280 31.03 -21.42 6.87
N ASP A 281 32.18 -21.44 7.50
CA ASP A 281 32.43 -20.87 8.83
C ASP A 281 33.69 -20.00 8.87
N GLU A 282 34.31 -19.77 7.71
CA GLU A 282 35.44 -18.87 7.53
C GLU A 282 35.01 -17.42 7.82
N ASP A 283 35.64 -16.78 8.81
CA ASP A 283 35.29 -15.43 9.26
C ASP A 283 35.37 -14.40 8.11
N GLU A 284 36.28 -14.59 7.15
CA GLU A 284 36.45 -13.73 5.96
C GLU A 284 35.22 -13.70 5.03
N LEU A 285 34.30 -14.66 5.18
CA LEU A 285 33.03 -14.71 4.44
C LEU A 285 31.85 -14.37 5.33
N VAL A 286 31.70 -15.10 6.43
CA VAL A 286 30.47 -15.05 7.23
C VAL A 286 30.39 -13.81 8.11
N GLU A 287 31.53 -13.13 8.32
CA GLU A 287 31.62 -11.87 9.06
C GLU A 287 31.84 -10.65 8.14
N GLN A 288 31.46 -10.76 6.86
CA GLN A 288 31.52 -9.64 5.91
C GLN A 288 30.56 -8.50 6.25
N GLY A 289 30.91 -7.31 5.76
CA GLY A 289 30.17 -6.08 5.98
C GLY A 289 30.36 -5.58 7.41
N VAL A 290 29.29 -5.03 7.97
CA VAL A 290 29.29 -4.48 9.32
C VAL A 290 28.09 -5.00 10.11
N THR A 291 28.12 -4.86 11.43
CA THR A 291 27.03 -5.33 12.28
C THR A 291 26.83 -4.44 13.49
N ALA A 292 25.57 -4.23 13.86
CA ALA A 292 25.24 -3.58 15.11
C ALA A 292 25.55 -4.49 16.30
N LEU A 293 26.00 -3.92 17.42
CA LEU A 293 26.22 -4.65 18.67
C LEU A 293 25.04 -4.40 19.62
N ASN A 294 24.26 -5.45 19.89
CA ASN A 294 23.12 -5.39 20.77
C ASN A 294 23.48 -5.76 22.21
N HIS A 295 23.01 -4.94 23.15
CA HIS A 295 23.21 -5.13 24.59
C HIS A 295 21.88 -5.36 25.28
N TYR A 296 21.84 -6.42 26.09
CA TYR A 296 20.64 -6.83 26.81
C TYR A 296 20.84 -6.73 28.31
N ASP A 297 19.77 -6.40 29.03
CA ASP A 297 19.75 -6.50 30.48
C ASP A 297 19.55 -7.96 30.95
N PRO A 298 19.63 -8.24 32.27
CA PRO A 298 19.41 -9.59 32.79
C PRO A 298 18.03 -10.20 32.46
N LEU A 299 17.01 -9.37 32.22
CA LEU A 299 15.65 -9.80 31.84
C LEU A 299 15.52 -10.09 30.33
N GLY A 300 16.57 -9.82 29.54
CA GLY A 300 16.57 -10.03 28.08
C GLY A 300 15.98 -8.87 27.29
N ARG A 301 15.83 -7.70 27.90
CA ARG A 301 15.37 -6.49 27.19
C ARG A 301 16.55 -5.82 26.50
N LEU A 302 16.38 -5.42 25.25
CA LEU A 302 17.38 -4.63 24.51
C LEU A 302 17.47 -3.25 25.16
N ILE A 303 18.66 -2.88 25.63
CA ILE A 303 18.89 -1.60 26.33
C ILE A 303 19.85 -0.68 25.58
N ARG A 304 20.63 -1.20 24.63
CA ARG A 304 21.53 -0.41 23.79
C ARG A 304 21.86 -1.15 22.50
N THR A 305 21.97 -0.43 21.41
CA THR A 305 22.46 -0.92 20.12
C THR A 305 23.53 0.02 19.62
N ASP A 306 24.79 -0.45 19.56
CA ASP A 306 25.88 0.30 18.92
C ASP A 306 25.83 0.05 17.42
N LEU A 307 25.72 1.11 16.63
CA LEU A 307 25.62 1.04 15.18
C LEU A 307 27.01 1.10 14.52
N PRO A 308 27.20 0.46 13.36
CA PRO A 308 28.49 0.41 12.68
C PRO A 308 29.13 1.74 12.29
N ASN A 309 28.32 2.79 12.15
CA ASN A 309 28.78 4.13 11.80
C ASN A 309 29.31 4.92 13.01
N GLY A 310 29.37 4.31 14.19
CA GLY A 310 29.90 4.93 15.42
C GLY A 310 28.85 5.63 16.28
N THR A 311 27.57 5.59 15.91
CA THR A 311 26.45 6.07 16.75
C THR A 311 25.83 4.92 17.54
N TYR A 312 24.91 5.22 18.46
CA TYR A 312 24.18 4.18 19.18
C TYR A 312 22.77 4.64 19.54
N SER A 313 21.88 3.71 19.83
CA SER A 313 20.59 4.00 20.47
C SER A 313 20.54 3.30 21.83
N LYS A 314 19.71 3.78 22.75
CA LYS A 314 19.53 3.15 24.06
C LYS A 314 18.10 3.25 24.57
N VAL A 315 17.72 2.31 25.43
CA VAL A 315 16.42 2.30 26.10
C VAL A 315 16.61 2.09 27.59
N GLU A 316 16.02 2.98 28.37
CA GLU A 316 16.04 2.92 29.83
C GLU A 316 14.67 2.52 30.37
N PHE A 317 14.65 1.50 31.23
CA PHE A 317 13.42 0.98 31.81
C PHE A 317 13.37 1.24 33.31
N THR A 318 12.25 1.81 33.76
CA THR A 318 11.84 1.83 35.16
C THR A 318 10.50 1.09 35.31
N PRO A 319 9.97 0.89 36.53
CA PRO A 319 8.63 0.30 36.69
C PRO A 319 7.50 1.12 36.05
N TRP A 320 7.68 2.43 35.89
CA TRP A 320 6.60 3.38 35.53
C TRP A 320 6.83 4.13 34.23
N LYS A 321 8.03 3.99 33.63
CA LYS A 321 8.36 4.64 32.36
C LYS A 321 9.43 3.87 31.59
N GLN A 322 9.35 4.00 30.28
CA GLN A 322 10.37 3.64 29.31
C GLN A 322 10.85 4.92 28.63
N THR A 323 12.17 5.13 28.57
CA THR A 323 12.78 6.27 27.87
C THR A 323 13.63 5.72 26.73
N SER A 324 13.31 6.12 25.50
CA SER A 324 13.96 5.67 24.28
C SER A 324 14.80 6.81 23.72
N TRP A 325 16.07 6.54 23.47
CA TRP A 325 17.04 7.46 22.89
C TRP A 325 17.49 6.89 21.56
N ASP A 326 17.34 7.67 20.51
CA ASP A 326 17.81 7.33 19.18
C ASP A 326 19.25 7.82 18.92
N PRO A 327 19.81 7.58 17.72
CA PRO A 327 21.16 8.02 17.39
C PRO A 327 21.39 9.54 17.36
N ASN A 328 20.37 10.37 17.15
CA ASN A 328 20.51 11.82 17.25
C ASN A 328 20.49 12.26 18.73
N ASP A 329 19.62 11.65 19.55
CA ASP A 329 19.52 11.96 20.99
C ASP A 329 20.83 11.71 21.77
N THR A 330 21.74 10.90 21.22
CA THR A 330 23.01 10.50 21.84
C THR A 330 24.24 10.91 21.03
N VAL A 331 24.05 11.81 20.05
CA VAL A 331 25.05 12.09 19.02
C VAL A 331 26.32 12.73 19.56
N LEU A 332 26.24 13.57 20.60
CA LEU A 332 27.44 14.26 21.13
C LEU A 332 28.43 13.30 21.79
N ASP A 333 27.94 12.16 22.27
CA ASP A 333 28.75 11.08 22.85
C ASP A 333 29.22 10.04 21.80
N SER A 334 28.95 10.26 20.51
CA SER A 334 29.25 9.31 19.43
C SER A 334 30.59 9.57 18.75
N ASP A 335 31.24 8.50 18.28
CA ASP A 335 32.45 8.60 17.46
C ASP A 335 32.15 9.27 16.11
N TRP A 336 30.96 8.99 15.56
CA TRP A 336 30.46 9.58 14.31
C TRP A 336 30.51 11.11 14.31
N TYR A 337 30.07 11.73 15.40
CA TYR A 337 30.07 13.18 15.57
C TYR A 337 31.49 13.74 15.69
N ALA A 338 32.30 13.11 16.56
CA ALA A 338 33.67 13.53 16.82
C ALA A 338 34.54 13.52 15.54
N GLU A 339 34.33 12.57 14.64
CA GLU A 339 35.02 12.47 13.36
C GLU A 339 34.65 13.56 12.35
N ARG A 340 33.40 14.05 12.38
CA ARG A 340 32.85 14.98 11.37
C ARG A 340 32.96 16.45 11.75
N ILE A 341 32.66 16.78 13.00
CA ILE A 341 32.52 18.19 13.44
C ILE A 341 33.82 19.00 13.27
N GLY A 342 34.97 18.34 13.39
CA GLY A 342 36.28 18.97 13.31
C GLY A 342 36.76 19.32 11.89
N TYR A 343 36.02 18.97 10.84
CA TYR A 343 36.45 19.24 9.47
C TYR A 343 36.55 20.74 9.18
N GLY A 344 37.66 21.15 8.57
CA GLY A 344 37.97 22.55 8.24
C GLY A 344 38.63 22.74 6.86
N GLY A 345 38.46 21.77 5.97
CA GLY A 345 38.92 21.85 4.58
C GLY A 345 37.88 22.49 3.65
N ASN A 346 38.02 22.24 2.34
CA ASN A 346 37.16 22.80 1.29
C ASN A 346 36.50 21.71 0.42
N ASP A 347 36.45 20.46 0.89
CA ASP A 347 35.71 19.40 0.20
C ASP A 347 34.23 19.54 0.54
N ASP A 348 33.39 19.77 -0.47
CA ASP A 348 31.97 20.06 -0.27
C ASP A 348 31.19 18.88 0.33
N GLY A 349 31.57 17.64 0.02
CA GLY A 349 30.94 16.46 0.61
C GLY A 349 31.28 16.35 2.11
N LEU A 350 32.54 16.56 2.47
CA LEU A 350 32.94 16.58 3.89
C LEU A 350 32.38 17.79 4.66
N LEU A 351 32.14 18.92 3.99
CA LEU A 351 31.41 20.05 4.57
C LEU A 351 29.93 19.71 4.80
N ALA A 352 29.31 18.95 3.89
CA ALA A 352 27.93 18.47 4.07
C ALA A 352 27.82 17.44 5.20
N GLU A 353 28.78 16.50 5.33
CA GLU A 353 28.88 15.58 6.48
C GLU A 353 29.07 16.34 7.80
N LYS A 354 29.91 17.37 7.81
CA LYS A 354 30.07 18.24 8.98
C LYS A 354 28.77 18.97 9.31
N ARG A 355 28.07 19.51 8.31
CA ARG A 355 26.76 20.15 8.52
C ARG A 355 25.75 19.17 9.10
N ALA A 356 25.72 17.93 8.63
CA ALA A 356 24.86 16.89 9.20
C ALA A 356 25.16 16.67 10.70
N ALA A 357 26.44 16.68 11.09
CA ALA A 357 26.84 16.58 12.48
C ALA A 357 26.46 17.82 13.32
N GLU A 358 26.62 19.02 12.77
CA GLU A 358 26.18 20.27 13.41
C GLU A 358 24.67 20.26 13.68
N LEU A 359 23.86 19.85 12.69
CA LEU A 359 22.41 19.77 12.86
C LEU A 359 21.97 18.66 13.82
N ALA A 360 22.61 17.49 13.77
CA ALA A 360 22.25 16.40 14.67
C ALA A 360 22.50 16.78 16.14
N ALA A 361 23.53 17.60 16.42
CA ALA A 361 23.84 18.06 17.77
C ALA A 361 22.71 18.89 18.41
N ASP A 362 21.88 19.56 17.59
CA ASP A 362 20.72 20.31 18.07
C ASP A 362 19.60 19.38 18.61
N HIS A 363 19.70 18.08 18.36
CA HIS A 363 18.77 17.05 18.84
C HIS A 363 19.36 16.23 20.00
N ASP A 364 20.58 16.51 20.45
CA ASP A 364 21.15 15.75 21.57
C ASP A 364 20.33 15.98 22.83
N GLY A 365 19.99 14.90 23.55
CA GLY A 365 19.23 15.06 24.79
C GLY A 365 17.71 15.11 24.65
N THR A 366 17.11 14.75 23.50
CA THR A 366 15.67 14.85 23.25
C THR A 366 14.88 13.52 23.22
N PRO A 367 15.05 12.60 24.20
CA PRO A 367 14.47 11.27 24.11
C PRO A 367 12.95 11.23 24.18
N ALA A 368 12.35 10.26 23.51
CA ALA A 368 10.94 9.94 23.68
C ALA A 368 10.68 9.17 24.99
N VAL A 369 9.61 9.53 25.70
CA VAL A 369 9.23 8.88 26.97
C VAL A 369 7.83 8.30 26.88
N VAL A 370 7.67 7.06 27.34
CA VAL A 370 6.37 6.41 27.52
C VAL A 370 6.15 6.12 29.00
N HIS A 371 5.05 6.61 29.55
CA HIS A 371 4.61 6.35 30.93
C HIS A 371 3.62 5.19 30.98
N LEU A 372 3.79 4.34 31.99
CA LEU A 372 3.03 3.12 32.19
C LEU A 372 2.14 3.22 33.43
N ASP A 373 0.96 2.62 33.37
CA ASP A 373 0.09 2.46 34.53
C ASP A 373 0.50 1.27 35.42
N VAL A 374 -0.29 1.01 36.47
CA VAL A 374 -0.03 -0.09 37.44
C VAL A 374 -0.14 -1.49 36.84
N LEU A 375 -0.70 -1.63 35.63
CA LEU A 375 -0.77 -2.88 34.89
C LEU A 375 0.30 -2.96 33.78
N GLY A 376 1.19 -1.97 33.70
CA GLY A 376 2.23 -1.89 32.68
C GLY A 376 1.72 -1.44 31.30
N ARG A 377 0.55 -0.81 31.23
CA ARG A 377 -0.06 -0.34 29.97
C ARG A 377 0.40 1.09 29.68
N PRO A 378 0.79 1.43 28.44
CA PRO A 378 1.13 2.80 28.07
C PRO A 378 -0.11 3.68 28.09
N PHE A 379 -0.02 4.86 28.73
CA PHE A 379 -1.13 5.82 28.79
C PHE A 379 -0.72 7.26 28.50
N LEU A 380 0.58 7.58 28.50
CA LEU A 380 1.09 8.90 28.17
C LEU A 380 2.41 8.72 27.41
N SER A 381 2.46 9.26 26.21
CA SER A 381 3.66 9.37 25.38
C SER A 381 4.09 10.83 25.35
N VAL A 382 5.38 11.09 25.48
CA VAL A 382 5.96 12.44 25.47
C VAL A 382 7.06 12.46 24.43
N ALA A 383 6.90 13.27 23.40
CA ALA A 383 7.98 13.64 22.49
C ALA A 383 8.66 14.90 23.03
N HIS A 384 9.99 14.92 23.03
CA HIS A 384 10.79 16.06 23.49
C HIS A 384 11.31 16.78 22.25
N ASN A 385 11.06 18.09 22.19
CA ASN A 385 11.54 18.99 21.17
C ASN A 385 12.35 20.13 21.80
N ILE A 386 13.14 20.82 21.00
CA ILE A 386 13.80 22.07 21.39
C ILE A 386 13.33 23.15 20.41
N ASP A 387 12.87 24.28 20.93
CA ASP A 387 12.38 25.38 20.11
C ASP A 387 13.53 26.21 19.49
N ILE A 388 13.19 27.19 18.65
CA ILE A 388 14.18 28.06 17.99
C ILE A 388 14.96 28.96 18.97
N ASN A 389 14.51 29.09 20.22
CA ASN A 389 15.17 29.85 21.28
C ASN A 389 16.00 28.95 22.21
N GLU A 390 16.18 27.67 21.87
CA GLU A 390 16.85 26.65 22.67
C GLU A 390 16.11 26.29 23.98
N ASP A 391 14.80 26.52 24.04
CA ASP A 391 13.94 26.14 25.17
C ASP A 391 13.34 24.74 24.93
N ASP A 392 13.26 23.92 26.00
CA ASP A 392 12.65 22.59 25.95
C ASP A 392 11.12 22.68 25.72
N GLU A 393 10.62 21.92 24.75
CA GLU A 393 9.21 21.70 24.47
C GLU A 393 8.85 20.21 24.64
N TYR A 394 7.75 19.92 25.31
CA TYR A 394 7.27 18.55 25.51
C TYR A 394 5.88 18.41 24.90
N PHE A 395 5.75 17.53 23.91
CA PHE A 395 4.48 17.24 23.26
C PHE A 395 3.90 15.96 23.85
N GLU A 396 2.84 16.12 24.65
CA GLU A 396 2.18 15.02 25.35
C GLU A 396 1.05 14.44 24.51
N THR A 397 0.96 13.11 24.41
CA THR A 397 -0.22 12.41 23.87
C THR A 397 -0.70 11.43 24.93
N LYS A 398 -1.92 11.61 25.41
CA LYS A 398 -2.47 10.87 26.53
C LYS A 398 -3.62 9.98 26.09
N SER A 399 -3.57 8.72 26.47
CA SER A 399 -4.63 7.73 26.24
C SER A 399 -5.37 7.45 27.55
N VAL A 400 -6.67 7.73 27.57
CA VAL A 400 -7.54 7.33 28.69
C VAL A 400 -7.98 5.90 28.48
N LEU A 401 -7.60 5.00 29.40
CA LEU A 401 -7.89 3.58 29.29
C LEU A 401 -9.04 3.16 30.20
N ASP A 402 -9.83 2.19 29.75
CA ASP A 402 -10.75 1.46 30.64
C ASP A 402 -10.02 0.38 31.46
N ILE A 403 -10.79 -0.36 32.29
CA ILE A 403 -10.26 -1.45 33.12
C ILE A 403 -9.79 -2.67 32.32
N GLN A 404 -10.22 -2.81 31.06
CA GLN A 404 -9.81 -3.89 30.15
C GLN A 404 -8.58 -3.49 29.32
N GLY A 405 -8.25 -2.19 29.27
CA GLY A 405 -7.14 -1.64 28.49
C GLY A 405 -7.55 -1.06 27.15
N ASN A 406 -8.85 -0.91 26.88
CA ASN A 406 -9.32 -0.24 25.68
C ASN A 406 -9.10 1.27 25.82
N VAL A 407 -8.65 1.91 24.73
CA VAL A 407 -8.46 3.37 24.67
C VAL A 407 -9.82 4.03 24.45
N LEU A 408 -10.33 4.69 25.48
CA LEU A 408 -11.59 5.45 25.47
C LEU A 408 -11.43 6.85 24.87
N GLU A 409 -10.26 7.45 25.04
CA GLU A 409 -9.98 8.82 24.60
C GLU A 409 -8.49 8.96 24.28
N VAL A 410 -8.17 9.74 23.25
CA VAL A 410 -6.83 10.21 22.94
C VAL A 410 -6.83 11.74 23.02
N GLU A 411 -6.11 12.27 23.99
CA GLU A 411 -5.85 13.70 24.15
C GLU A 411 -4.52 14.03 23.45
N ASP A 412 -4.53 15.02 22.56
CA ASP A 412 -3.35 15.49 21.83
C ASP A 412 -2.51 16.49 22.65
N ALA A 413 -1.39 16.97 22.07
CA ALA A 413 -0.47 17.89 22.76
C ALA A 413 -1.02 19.30 22.95
N ARG A 414 -2.11 19.67 22.27
CA ARG A 414 -2.85 20.94 22.49
C ARG A 414 -3.91 20.78 23.59
N GLY A 415 -4.13 19.56 24.08
CA GLY A 415 -5.14 19.23 25.08
C GLY A 415 -6.52 18.94 24.47
N ASN A 416 -6.61 18.74 23.16
CA ASN A 416 -7.84 18.42 22.47
C ASN A 416 -8.11 16.91 22.50
N THR A 417 -9.37 16.53 22.66
CA THR A 417 -9.81 15.14 22.46
C THR A 417 -9.81 14.83 20.97
N ALA A 418 -8.69 14.34 20.44
CA ALA A 418 -8.55 14.02 19.02
C ALA A 418 -9.48 12.87 18.58
N GLU A 419 -9.66 11.90 19.47
CA GLU A 419 -10.56 10.77 19.23
C GLU A 419 -11.13 10.23 20.54
N ALA A 420 -12.42 9.86 20.55
CA ALA A 420 -13.05 9.14 21.65
C ALA A 420 -13.80 7.90 21.15
N ARG A 421 -13.95 6.89 22.02
CA ARG A 421 -14.55 5.60 21.67
C ARG A 421 -15.45 5.04 22.76
N VAL A 422 -16.52 4.37 22.32
CA VAL A 422 -17.39 3.57 23.20
C VAL A 422 -17.30 2.11 22.80
N TYR A 423 -16.89 1.24 23.72
CA TYR A 423 -16.74 -0.19 23.45
C TYR A 423 -17.92 -1.03 23.94
N GLY A 424 -18.20 -2.09 23.19
CA GLY A 424 -18.99 -3.22 23.66
C GLY A 424 -18.18 -4.12 24.58
N MET A 425 -18.85 -5.09 25.19
CA MET A 425 -18.27 -6.05 26.14
C MET A 425 -17.34 -7.08 25.47
N LEU A 426 -17.38 -7.16 24.14
CA LEU A 426 -16.45 -7.95 23.31
C LEU A 426 -15.18 -7.19 22.92
N GLY A 427 -15.02 -5.92 23.34
CA GLY A 427 -13.88 -5.07 22.95
C GLY A 427 -13.98 -4.46 21.56
N HIS A 428 -15.12 -4.62 20.86
CA HIS A 428 -15.38 -3.91 19.61
C HIS A 428 -15.84 -2.48 19.89
N SER A 429 -15.32 -1.52 19.12
CA SER A 429 -15.82 -0.15 19.15
C SER A 429 -17.21 -0.09 18.53
N LEU A 430 -18.18 0.45 19.28
CA LEU A 430 -19.54 0.69 18.84
C LEU A 430 -19.69 2.09 18.25
N GLU A 431 -18.87 3.03 18.72
CA GLU A 431 -18.88 4.44 18.37
C GLU A 431 -17.45 4.98 18.42
N VAL A 432 -17.07 5.73 17.38
CA VAL A 432 -15.84 6.49 17.29
C VAL A 432 -16.26 7.93 17.06
N LEU A 433 -15.77 8.84 17.91
CA LEU A 433 -16.01 10.27 17.81
C LEU A 433 -14.69 10.94 17.42
N SER A 434 -14.74 11.78 16.39
CA SER A 434 -13.55 12.49 15.89
C SER A 434 -13.96 13.86 15.37
N HIS A 435 -13.31 14.90 15.89
CA HIS A 435 -13.52 16.25 15.39
C HIS A 435 -13.07 16.38 13.92
N ASP A 436 -12.01 15.66 13.54
CA ASP A 436 -11.39 15.78 12.21
C ASP A 436 -11.99 14.83 11.16
N ALA A 437 -12.56 13.69 11.57
CA ALA A 437 -13.03 12.63 10.67
C ALA A 437 -14.53 12.31 10.76
N GLY A 438 -15.24 13.04 11.63
CA GLY A 438 -16.65 12.84 11.95
C GLY A 438 -16.92 11.64 12.86
N ASP A 439 -18.13 11.64 13.42
CA ASP A 439 -18.61 10.58 14.31
C ASP A 439 -19.12 9.39 13.50
N ARG A 440 -18.76 8.18 13.93
CA ARG A 440 -19.18 6.93 13.27
C ARG A 440 -19.62 5.90 14.29
N GLN A 441 -20.78 5.30 14.04
CA GLN A 441 -21.28 4.17 14.83
C GLN A 441 -21.33 2.92 13.96
N THR A 442 -20.87 1.79 14.49
CA THR A 442 -20.91 0.49 13.79
C THR A 442 -21.55 -0.56 14.67
N LEU A 443 -22.58 -1.21 14.12
CA LEU A 443 -23.18 -2.38 14.71
C LEU A 443 -22.77 -3.60 13.89
N LEU A 444 -22.09 -4.55 14.54
CA LEU A 444 -21.75 -5.84 13.97
C LEU A 444 -22.91 -6.83 14.16
N ASN A 445 -22.85 -7.96 13.46
CA ASN A 445 -23.69 -9.13 13.73
C ASN A 445 -22.98 -10.13 14.67
N ALA A 446 -23.63 -11.24 15.00
CA ALA A 446 -23.11 -12.29 15.86
C ALA A 446 -21.82 -12.97 15.35
N LEU A 447 -21.51 -12.85 14.05
CA LEU A 447 -20.26 -13.34 13.45
C LEU A 447 -19.18 -12.25 13.35
N GLY A 448 -19.42 -11.07 13.93
CA GLY A 448 -18.46 -9.95 13.91
C GLY A 448 -18.41 -9.19 12.58
N GLN A 449 -19.37 -9.42 11.69
CA GLN A 449 -19.41 -8.73 10.39
C GLN A 449 -20.30 -7.48 10.48
N PRO A 450 -19.99 -6.38 9.78
CA PRO A 450 -20.84 -5.18 9.76
C PRO A 450 -22.30 -5.51 9.42
N MET A 451 -23.23 -5.15 10.29
CA MET A 451 -24.67 -5.23 10.01
C MET A 451 -25.14 -3.87 9.49
N ARG A 452 -24.85 -2.82 10.25
CA ARG A 452 -25.17 -1.43 9.93
C ARG A 452 -24.07 -0.51 10.42
N SER A 453 -23.87 0.58 9.70
CA SER A 453 -23.07 1.71 10.19
C SER A 453 -23.80 3.01 9.93
N TRP A 454 -23.49 3.99 10.77
CA TRP A 454 -24.00 5.35 10.70
C TRP A 454 -22.87 6.33 10.80
N ASP A 455 -23.14 7.52 10.29
CA ASP A 455 -22.23 8.64 10.37
C ASP A 455 -22.99 9.97 10.54
N ASP A 456 -22.25 11.03 10.88
CA ASP A 456 -22.80 12.36 11.13
C ASP A 456 -23.20 13.14 9.87
N ARG A 457 -22.80 12.67 8.68
CA ARG A 457 -23.40 13.05 7.37
C ARG A 457 -24.82 12.49 7.21
N SER A 458 -25.38 11.89 8.27
CA SER A 458 -26.72 11.30 8.32
C SER A 458 -26.89 10.14 7.35
N GLN A 459 -25.80 9.44 7.05
CA GLN A 459 -25.83 8.24 6.22
C GLN A 459 -26.03 7.02 7.11
N ARG A 460 -26.79 6.05 6.60
CA ARG A 460 -26.89 4.71 7.17
C ARG A 460 -26.50 3.71 6.09
N PHE A 461 -25.46 2.93 6.34
CA PHE A 461 -25.09 1.81 5.50
C PHE A 461 -25.70 0.51 6.02
N SER A 462 -26.11 -0.35 5.11
CA SER A 462 -26.52 -1.73 5.42
C SER A 462 -25.72 -2.71 4.57
N TYR A 463 -25.39 -3.87 5.14
CA TYR A 463 -24.55 -4.88 4.50
C TYR A 463 -25.29 -6.20 4.45
N THR A 464 -25.30 -6.84 3.28
CA THR A 464 -25.85 -8.19 3.12
C THR A 464 -24.74 -9.19 2.83
N TYR A 465 -25.02 -10.45 3.12
CA TYR A 465 -24.08 -11.55 2.97
C TYR A 465 -24.78 -12.75 2.35
N ASP A 466 -24.03 -13.56 1.61
CA ASP A 466 -24.53 -14.81 1.07
C ASP A 466 -24.56 -15.94 2.13
N THR A 467 -24.90 -17.16 1.69
CA THR A 467 -24.97 -18.36 2.54
C THR A 467 -23.62 -18.70 3.20
N LEU A 468 -22.49 -18.38 2.55
CA LEU A 468 -21.15 -18.56 3.10
C LEU A 468 -20.70 -17.36 3.94
N ARG A 469 -21.61 -16.41 4.20
CA ARG A 469 -21.36 -15.18 4.93
C ARG A 469 -20.34 -14.27 4.26
N ARG A 470 -20.21 -14.33 2.94
CA ARG A 470 -19.35 -13.42 2.17
C ARG A 470 -20.13 -12.15 1.81
N PRO A 471 -19.51 -10.95 1.80
CA PRO A 471 -20.21 -9.70 1.51
C PRO A 471 -20.85 -9.70 0.11
N VAL A 472 -22.10 -9.27 0.00
CA VAL A 472 -22.83 -9.21 -1.29
C VAL A 472 -23.20 -7.77 -1.61
N ASP A 473 -24.06 -7.14 -0.82
CA ASP A 473 -24.54 -5.78 -1.08
C ASP A 473 -24.06 -4.80 -0.02
N ARG A 474 -23.81 -3.57 -0.46
CA ARG A 474 -23.69 -2.40 0.42
C ARG A 474 -24.66 -1.32 -0.04
N THR A 475 -25.66 -1.04 0.77
CA THR A 475 -26.63 0.03 0.51
C THR A 475 -26.37 1.23 1.39
N VAL A 476 -26.84 2.40 0.95
CA VAL A 476 -26.84 3.64 1.73
C VAL A 476 -28.23 4.29 1.73
N SER A 477 -28.63 4.82 2.87
CA SER A 477 -29.79 5.72 3.01
C SER A 477 -29.32 7.01 3.67
N VAL A 478 -29.60 8.16 3.06
CA VAL A 478 -29.22 9.47 3.60
C VAL A 478 -30.44 10.15 4.20
N SER A 479 -30.34 10.61 5.45
CA SER A 479 -31.40 11.30 6.20
C SER A 479 -32.75 10.56 6.21
N GLY A 480 -32.73 9.22 6.18
CA GLY A 480 -33.94 8.38 6.13
C GLY A 480 -34.63 8.33 4.76
N GLY A 481 -33.96 8.78 3.69
CA GLY A 481 -34.42 8.62 2.31
C GLY A 481 -34.38 7.18 1.81
N SER A 482 -34.79 6.96 0.55
CA SER A 482 -34.74 5.65 -0.09
C SER A 482 -33.33 5.06 -0.08
N GLU A 483 -33.22 3.76 0.17
CA GLU A 483 -31.94 3.04 0.03
C GLU A 483 -31.48 3.02 -1.43
N LYS A 484 -30.19 3.24 -1.63
CA LYS A 484 -29.48 3.08 -2.90
C LYS A 484 -28.42 1.99 -2.76
N LEU A 485 -28.22 1.18 -3.79
CA LEU A 485 -27.15 0.17 -3.81
C LEU A 485 -25.86 0.80 -4.35
N LEU A 486 -24.84 0.92 -3.48
CA LEU A 486 -23.54 1.50 -3.85
C LEU A 486 -22.65 0.51 -4.59
N GLY A 487 -22.72 -0.76 -4.20
CA GLY A 487 -21.97 -1.81 -4.85
C GLY A 487 -22.50 -3.20 -4.53
N ARG A 488 -22.18 -4.13 -5.42
CA ARG A 488 -22.52 -5.55 -5.32
C ARG A 488 -21.35 -6.44 -5.72
N ILE A 489 -21.07 -7.46 -4.92
CA ILE A 489 -20.13 -8.53 -5.24
C ILE A 489 -20.92 -9.76 -5.70
N VAL A 490 -20.53 -10.30 -6.85
CA VAL A 490 -21.10 -11.51 -7.45
C VAL A 490 -20.05 -12.60 -7.41
N TYR A 491 -20.31 -13.63 -6.63
CA TYR A 491 -19.45 -14.81 -6.53
C TYR A 491 -19.66 -15.77 -7.69
N GLY A 492 -18.58 -16.43 -8.08
CA GLY A 492 -18.51 -17.33 -9.21
C GLY A 492 -19.37 -18.58 -9.05
N ASP A 493 -19.75 -18.95 -7.82
CA ASP A 493 -20.64 -20.08 -7.52
C ASP A 493 -22.03 -19.95 -8.17
N LEU A 494 -22.39 -18.74 -8.62
CA LEU A 494 -23.63 -18.46 -9.38
C LEU A 494 -23.51 -18.75 -10.88
N LEU A 495 -22.31 -19.06 -11.40
CA LEU A 495 -22.12 -19.49 -12.79
C LEU A 495 -22.74 -20.87 -13.01
N SER A 496 -23.08 -21.20 -14.25
CA SER A 496 -23.63 -22.54 -14.58
C SER A 496 -22.60 -23.66 -14.50
N SER A 497 -21.31 -23.33 -14.68
CA SER A 497 -20.17 -24.25 -14.71
C SER A 497 -18.92 -23.57 -14.11
N PRO A 498 -18.95 -23.20 -12.82
CA PRO A 498 -17.86 -22.47 -12.18
C PRO A 498 -16.54 -23.23 -12.16
N GLU A 499 -16.57 -24.57 -12.10
CA GLU A 499 -15.40 -25.43 -12.10
C GLU A 499 -14.55 -25.29 -13.37
N ASP A 500 -15.17 -25.07 -14.54
CA ASP A 500 -14.47 -24.97 -15.83
C ASP A 500 -13.53 -23.76 -15.89
N THR A 501 -13.85 -22.72 -15.11
CA THR A 501 -13.10 -21.43 -15.07
C THR A 501 -12.45 -21.18 -13.71
N ASN A 502 -12.44 -22.20 -12.85
CA ASN A 502 -11.95 -22.17 -11.47
C ASN A 502 -12.58 -21.03 -10.64
N HIS A 503 -13.89 -20.85 -10.71
CA HIS A 503 -14.63 -19.77 -10.06
C HIS A 503 -15.26 -20.14 -8.71
N ILE A 504 -15.25 -21.42 -8.31
CA ILE A 504 -15.85 -21.85 -7.05
C ILE A 504 -15.11 -21.17 -5.90
N GLY A 505 -15.87 -20.47 -5.05
CA GLY A 505 -15.37 -19.69 -3.92
C GLY A 505 -14.78 -18.31 -4.30
N ARG A 506 -14.75 -17.92 -5.57
CA ARG A 506 -14.05 -16.71 -6.06
C ARG A 506 -15.00 -15.63 -6.55
N VAL A 507 -14.54 -14.38 -6.59
CA VAL A 507 -15.33 -13.26 -7.12
C VAL A 507 -15.32 -13.30 -8.64
N TYR A 508 -16.51 -13.39 -9.24
CA TYR A 508 -16.69 -13.27 -10.69
C TYR A 508 -16.81 -11.81 -11.11
N ARG A 509 -17.64 -11.02 -10.42
CA ARG A 509 -17.90 -9.62 -10.80
C ARG A 509 -18.13 -8.73 -9.60
N VAL A 510 -17.67 -7.48 -9.68
CA VAL A 510 -17.95 -6.41 -8.73
C VAL A 510 -18.59 -5.23 -9.47
N TYR A 511 -19.75 -4.79 -9.01
CA TYR A 511 -20.35 -3.51 -9.36
C TYR A 511 -19.96 -2.49 -8.28
N ASP A 512 -19.33 -1.39 -8.67
CA ASP A 512 -18.81 -0.37 -7.76
C ASP A 512 -19.08 1.06 -8.28
N GLY A 513 -18.50 2.07 -7.62
CA GLY A 513 -18.69 3.48 -7.98
C GLY A 513 -18.18 3.87 -9.36
N ALA A 514 -17.30 3.08 -9.98
CA ALA A 514 -16.71 3.36 -11.29
C ALA A 514 -17.18 2.40 -12.40
N GLY A 515 -17.94 1.34 -12.09
CA GLY A 515 -18.60 0.50 -13.08
C GLY A 515 -18.64 -0.98 -12.68
N ALA A 516 -18.30 -1.86 -13.62
CA ALA A 516 -18.26 -3.30 -13.40
C ALA A 516 -16.86 -3.87 -13.71
N ALA A 517 -16.22 -4.47 -12.70
CA ALA A 517 -15.01 -5.29 -12.87
C ALA A 517 -15.37 -6.79 -12.92
N THR A 518 -14.84 -7.54 -13.87
CA THR A 518 -15.13 -8.98 -14.06
C THR A 518 -13.83 -9.78 -14.18
N ASN A 519 -13.70 -10.85 -13.41
CA ASN A 519 -12.70 -11.89 -13.63
C ASN A 519 -13.27 -12.91 -14.61
N VAL A 520 -12.59 -13.16 -15.73
CA VAL A 520 -13.12 -14.04 -16.79
C VAL A 520 -12.83 -15.51 -16.49
N ALA A 521 -11.63 -15.80 -15.98
CA ALA A 521 -11.19 -17.13 -15.59
C ALA A 521 -9.96 -17.05 -14.69
N PHE A 522 -9.72 -18.12 -13.93
CA PHE A 522 -8.52 -18.29 -13.12
C PHE A 522 -7.74 -19.52 -13.55
N ASP A 523 -6.42 -19.48 -13.41
CA ASP A 523 -5.59 -20.69 -13.50
C ASP A 523 -5.81 -21.63 -12.30
N PHE A 524 -5.19 -22.82 -12.35
CA PHE A 524 -5.26 -23.82 -11.30
C PHE A 524 -4.57 -23.40 -9.99
N LYS A 525 -3.83 -22.28 -9.99
CA LYS A 525 -3.19 -21.63 -8.83
C LYS A 525 -3.95 -20.40 -8.32
N ALA A 526 -5.14 -20.14 -8.86
CA ALA A 526 -6.01 -19.01 -8.52
C ALA A 526 -5.56 -17.64 -9.03
N ASN A 527 -4.67 -17.56 -10.00
CA ASN A 527 -4.34 -16.29 -10.65
C ASN A 527 -5.38 -15.95 -11.72
N ALA A 528 -5.84 -14.70 -11.77
CA ALA A 528 -6.72 -14.22 -12.83
C ALA A 528 -5.99 -14.24 -14.18
N LEU A 529 -6.61 -14.89 -15.18
CA LEU A 529 -6.08 -14.98 -16.54
C LEU A 529 -6.44 -13.75 -17.37
N GLU A 530 -7.67 -13.26 -17.21
CA GLU A 530 -8.17 -12.05 -17.84
C GLU A 530 -9.12 -11.33 -16.88
N GLU A 531 -8.93 -10.02 -16.79
CA GLU A 531 -9.76 -9.08 -16.04
C GLU A 531 -10.38 -8.07 -17.01
N GLN A 532 -11.66 -7.78 -16.83
CA GLN A 532 -12.42 -6.86 -17.68
C GLN A 532 -13.00 -5.72 -16.85
N ARG A 533 -13.02 -4.52 -17.43
CA ARG A 533 -13.65 -3.33 -16.83
C ARG A 533 -14.61 -2.68 -17.81
N GLN A 534 -15.85 -2.47 -17.38
CA GLN A 534 -16.81 -1.57 -18.04
C GLN A 534 -17.04 -0.37 -17.12
N LEU A 535 -16.96 0.84 -17.66
CA LEU A 535 -17.10 2.08 -16.88
C LEU A 535 -18.56 2.52 -16.81
N VAL A 536 -18.90 3.32 -15.80
CA VAL A 536 -20.22 3.98 -15.69
C VAL A 536 -20.46 4.99 -16.80
N THR A 537 -21.72 5.15 -17.23
CA THR A 537 -22.11 6.16 -18.24
C THR A 537 -22.06 7.59 -17.71
N SER A 538 -22.38 7.79 -16.43
CA SER A 538 -22.31 9.11 -15.77
C SER A 538 -20.98 9.29 -15.05
N LYS A 539 -20.35 10.46 -15.24
CA LYS A 539 -19.05 10.79 -14.62
C LYS A 539 -19.17 11.70 -13.39
N THR A 540 -20.34 12.27 -13.17
CA THR A 540 -20.59 13.27 -12.11
C THR A 540 -21.61 12.77 -11.09
N THR A 541 -22.13 11.56 -11.25
CA THR A 541 -23.13 10.99 -10.35
C THR A 541 -22.79 9.54 -10.08
N GLN A 542 -22.80 9.17 -8.79
CA GLN A 542 -22.56 7.80 -8.38
C GLN A 542 -23.67 6.89 -8.93
N PRO A 543 -23.33 5.72 -9.49
CA PRO A 543 -24.34 4.78 -9.95
C PRO A 543 -25.20 4.30 -8.78
N ASP A 544 -26.50 4.18 -9.03
CA ASP A 544 -27.42 3.51 -8.11
C ASP A 544 -27.75 2.14 -8.71
N TRP A 545 -27.16 1.09 -8.14
CA TRP A 545 -27.33 -0.28 -8.62
C TRP A 545 -28.62 -0.94 -8.11
N SER A 546 -29.57 -0.20 -7.53
CA SER A 546 -30.76 -0.78 -6.87
C SER A 546 -31.59 -1.72 -7.75
N ALA A 547 -31.51 -1.57 -9.08
CA ALA A 547 -32.11 -2.51 -10.03
C ALA A 547 -31.60 -3.96 -9.88
N LEU A 548 -30.39 -4.15 -9.34
CA LEU A 548 -29.80 -5.47 -9.09
C LEU A 548 -30.45 -6.18 -7.89
N LEU A 549 -31.02 -5.46 -6.92
CA LEU A 549 -31.54 -6.05 -5.68
C LEU A 549 -32.62 -7.13 -5.91
N ALA A 550 -33.38 -7.03 -7.01
CA ALA A 550 -34.40 -7.99 -7.38
C ALA A 550 -33.85 -9.22 -8.13
N GLU A 551 -32.61 -9.15 -8.61
CA GLU A 551 -32.03 -10.14 -9.52
C GLU A 551 -31.18 -11.16 -8.76
N THR A 552 -31.30 -12.43 -9.16
CA THR A 552 -30.61 -13.57 -8.54
C THR A 552 -29.69 -14.32 -9.49
N THR A 553 -29.78 -14.06 -10.80
CA THR A 553 -28.92 -14.67 -11.82
C THR A 553 -27.97 -13.65 -12.43
N ILE A 554 -26.79 -14.11 -12.86
CA ILE A 554 -25.77 -13.26 -13.49
C ILE A 554 -26.31 -12.59 -14.77
N THR A 555 -27.12 -13.30 -15.56
CA THR A 555 -27.70 -12.78 -16.81
C THR A 555 -28.70 -11.64 -16.55
N ASP A 556 -29.56 -11.80 -15.55
CA ASP A 556 -30.56 -10.78 -15.23
C ASP A 556 -29.88 -9.55 -14.60
N MET A 557 -28.88 -9.75 -13.73
CA MET A 557 -28.05 -8.67 -13.20
C MET A 557 -27.34 -7.87 -14.30
N ALA A 558 -26.74 -8.55 -15.28
CA ALA A 558 -26.10 -7.89 -16.42
C ALA A 558 -27.10 -7.06 -17.25
N THR A 559 -28.32 -7.57 -17.42
CA THR A 559 -29.40 -6.87 -18.14
C THR A 559 -29.87 -5.63 -17.37
N ALA A 560 -30.06 -5.75 -16.05
CA ALA A 560 -30.49 -4.65 -15.19
C ALA A 560 -29.43 -3.54 -15.07
N ALA A 561 -28.14 -3.87 -15.10
CA ALA A 561 -27.03 -2.91 -15.04
C ALA A 561 -26.76 -2.16 -16.37
N ALA A 562 -27.25 -2.68 -17.51
CA ALA A 562 -26.79 -2.26 -18.83
C ALA A 562 -26.96 -0.76 -19.14
N SER A 563 -27.98 -0.10 -18.59
CA SER A 563 -28.21 1.34 -18.80
C SER A 563 -27.24 2.25 -18.04
N LEU A 564 -26.58 1.72 -17.02
CA LEU A 564 -25.61 2.44 -16.18
C LEU A 564 -24.17 2.26 -16.64
N LEU A 565 -23.91 1.35 -17.59
CA LEU A 565 -22.57 1.01 -18.08
C LEU A 565 -22.34 1.50 -19.52
N GLU A 566 -21.13 1.95 -19.81
CA GLU A 566 -20.68 2.20 -21.17
C GLU A 566 -20.62 0.88 -21.97
N SER A 567 -20.72 0.98 -23.30
CA SER A 567 -20.65 -0.19 -24.18
C SER A 567 -19.24 -0.77 -24.32
N GLU A 568 -18.22 0.02 -24.02
CA GLU A 568 -16.81 -0.38 -24.14
C GLU A 568 -16.39 -1.25 -22.95
N THR A 569 -15.60 -2.29 -23.24
CA THR A 569 -15.02 -3.18 -22.23
C THR A 569 -13.51 -3.16 -22.39
N PHE A 570 -12.80 -2.83 -21.33
CA PHE A 570 -11.35 -2.81 -21.26
C PHE A 570 -10.86 -4.14 -20.69
N SER A 571 -10.18 -4.95 -21.49
CA SER A 571 -9.61 -6.24 -21.05
C SER A 571 -8.12 -6.11 -20.74
N ALA A 572 -7.67 -6.71 -19.65
CA ALA A 572 -6.26 -6.92 -19.35
C ALA A 572 -6.01 -8.40 -19.06
N SER A 573 -4.85 -8.92 -19.41
CA SER A 573 -4.49 -10.32 -19.15
C SER A 573 -3.04 -10.45 -18.71
N SER A 574 -2.73 -11.53 -18.00
CA SER A 574 -1.35 -11.82 -17.58
C SER A 574 -1.06 -13.31 -17.61
N SER A 575 0.21 -13.65 -17.82
CA SER A 575 0.73 -15.00 -17.63
C SER A 575 1.77 -15.01 -16.52
N ARG A 576 1.83 -16.11 -15.79
CA ARG A 576 2.69 -16.27 -14.62
C ARG A 576 3.43 -17.59 -14.67
N ASP A 577 4.58 -17.60 -14.01
CA ASP A 577 5.41 -18.78 -13.87
C ASP A 577 4.97 -19.61 -12.64
N ALA A 578 5.68 -20.70 -12.34
CA ALA A 578 5.41 -21.57 -11.21
C ALA A 578 5.60 -20.89 -9.85
N LEU A 579 6.37 -19.81 -9.79
CA LEU A 579 6.61 -18.97 -8.62
C LEU A 579 5.61 -17.79 -8.50
N ASN A 580 4.59 -17.72 -9.36
CA ASN A 580 3.60 -16.62 -9.46
C ASN A 580 4.15 -15.27 -9.94
N ARG A 581 5.36 -15.25 -10.49
CA ARG A 581 5.94 -14.04 -11.09
C ARG A 581 5.31 -13.79 -12.45
N VAL A 582 5.01 -12.53 -12.77
CA VAL A 582 4.42 -12.15 -14.06
C VAL A 582 5.47 -12.33 -15.15
N LEU A 583 5.17 -13.09 -16.19
CA LEU A 583 6.01 -13.25 -17.39
C LEU A 583 5.56 -12.31 -18.51
N THR A 584 4.25 -12.18 -18.70
CA THR A 584 3.66 -11.22 -19.63
C THR A 584 2.46 -10.53 -19.03
N ALA A 585 2.30 -9.23 -19.28
CA ALA A 585 1.08 -8.48 -18.97
C ALA A 585 0.62 -7.73 -20.22
N ILE A 586 -0.66 -7.82 -20.54
CA ILE A 586 -1.29 -7.18 -21.70
C ILE A 586 -2.32 -6.17 -21.18
N SER A 587 -2.15 -4.90 -21.54
CA SER A 587 -3.08 -3.82 -21.20
C SER A 587 -4.25 -3.72 -22.20
N PRO A 588 -5.32 -2.98 -21.87
CA PRO A 588 -6.48 -2.82 -22.75
C PRO A 588 -6.22 -2.16 -24.11
N ASP A 589 -5.06 -1.53 -24.30
CA ASP A 589 -4.65 -0.98 -25.59
C ASP A 589 -3.78 -1.95 -26.42
N ASP A 590 -3.77 -3.24 -26.05
CA ASP A 590 -2.95 -4.32 -26.63
C ASP A 590 -1.43 -4.16 -26.42
N SER A 591 -0.97 -3.26 -25.54
CA SER A 591 0.45 -3.23 -25.20
C SER A 591 0.83 -4.42 -24.32
N GLN A 592 1.88 -5.16 -24.71
CA GLN A 592 2.37 -6.32 -23.99
C GLN A 592 3.72 -6.00 -23.32
N ALA A 593 3.77 -6.00 -21.99
CA ALA A 593 5.01 -6.03 -21.23
C ALA A 593 5.48 -7.48 -21.03
N ILE A 594 6.78 -7.72 -21.18
CA ILE A 594 7.44 -9.02 -21.06
C ILE A 594 8.55 -8.88 -20.02
N TYR A 595 8.53 -9.74 -19.01
CA TYR A 595 9.47 -9.72 -17.90
C TYR A 595 10.32 -10.98 -17.91
N THR A 596 11.62 -10.84 -17.66
CA THR A 596 12.51 -11.98 -17.41
C THR A 596 13.19 -11.82 -16.06
N TYR A 597 13.51 -12.96 -15.44
CA TYR A 597 14.10 -13.02 -14.11
C TYR A 597 15.44 -13.75 -14.17
N ASP A 598 16.40 -13.28 -13.39
CA ASP A 598 17.71 -13.91 -13.28
C ASP A 598 17.65 -15.22 -12.48
N GLU A 599 18.78 -15.89 -12.33
CA GLU A 599 18.87 -17.16 -11.60
C GLU A 599 18.66 -17.02 -10.08
N ALA A 600 18.78 -15.80 -9.51
CA ALA A 600 18.38 -15.54 -8.12
C ALA A 600 16.85 -15.36 -7.98
N GLY A 601 16.18 -15.21 -9.12
CA GLY A 601 14.76 -14.96 -9.23
C GLY A 601 14.36 -13.49 -9.22
N ALA A 602 15.33 -12.57 -9.26
CA ALA A 602 15.11 -11.13 -9.31
C ALA A 602 14.80 -10.66 -10.74
N LEU A 603 14.06 -9.55 -10.88
CA LEU A 603 13.73 -8.99 -12.21
C LEU A 603 15.02 -8.56 -12.91
N GLN A 604 15.22 -9.02 -14.15
CA GLN A 604 16.41 -8.75 -14.94
C GLN A 604 16.12 -7.85 -16.15
N THR A 605 15.12 -8.20 -16.96
CA THR A 605 14.80 -7.44 -18.19
C THR A 605 13.32 -7.11 -18.28
N VAL A 606 13.03 -6.01 -18.98
CA VAL A 606 11.68 -5.56 -19.32
C VAL A 606 11.65 -5.19 -20.80
N GLU A 607 10.78 -5.85 -21.55
CA GLU A 607 10.51 -5.53 -22.95
C GLU A 607 9.04 -5.18 -23.15
N VAL A 608 8.75 -4.32 -24.13
CA VAL A 608 7.39 -3.89 -24.44
C VAL A 608 7.11 -4.02 -25.93
N LYS A 609 5.98 -4.65 -26.27
CA LYS A 609 5.36 -4.54 -27.59
C LYS A 609 4.22 -3.52 -27.49
N HIS A 610 4.42 -2.32 -28.02
CA HIS A 610 3.41 -1.27 -27.96
C HIS A 610 2.21 -1.57 -28.87
N ARG A 611 0.99 -1.50 -28.31
CA ARG A 611 -0.29 -1.56 -29.03
C ARG A 611 -0.37 -2.65 -30.12
N GLY A 612 -0.14 -3.90 -29.74
CA GLY A 612 -0.20 -5.04 -30.64
C GLY A 612 0.96 -5.15 -31.64
N SER A 613 2.02 -4.34 -31.50
CA SER A 613 3.26 -4.48 -32.29
C SER A 613 3.80 -5.91 -32.21
N SER A 614 4.28 -6.47 -33.32
CA SER A 614 4.97 -7.76 -33.31
C SER A 614 6.42 -7.66 -32.81
N THR A 615 6.98 -6.45 -32.79
CA THR A 615 8.36 -6.18 -32.38
C THR A 615 8.40 -5.74 -30.92
N ALA A 616 9.15 -6.46 -30.10
CA ALA A 616 9.46 -6.08 -28.73
C ALA A 616 10.58 -5.01 -28.72
N GLN A 617 10.42 -4.02 -27.86
CA GLN A 617 11.42 -3.01 -27.57
C GLN A 617 11.94 -3.21 -26.15
N THR A 618 13.25 -3.37 -26.00
CA THR A 618 13.88 -3.48 -24.69
C THR A 618 13.83 -2.13 -23.98
N VAL A 619 13.14 -2.07 -22.84
CA VAL A 619 13.08 -0.89 -21.96
C VAL A 619 14.20 -1.00 -20.93
N VAL A 620 14.32 -2.17 -20.29
CA VAL A 620 15.39 -2.49 -19.34
C VAL A 620 16.13 -3.72 -19.86
N GLY A 621 17.43 -3.57 -20.12
CA GLY A 621 18.28 -4.62 -20.68
C GLY A 621 18.98 -5.49 -19.63
N ASP A 622 19.28 -4.94 -18.45
CA ASP A 622 19.78 -5.70 -17.30
C ASP A 622 19.55 -4.92 -16.00
N ILE A 623 19.37 -5.65 -14.90
CA ILE A 623 19.46 -5.11 -13.54
C ILE A 623 20.44 -5.99 -12.76
N THR A 624 21.43 -5.35 -12.14
CA THR A 624 22.40 -6.00 -11.26
C THR A 624 22.09 -5.68 -9.80
N TYR A 625 22.24 -6.66 -8.91
CA TYR A 625 21.96 -6.53 -7.48
C TYR A 625 23.19 -6.90 -6.64
N ASN A 626 23.34 -6.28 -5.47
CA ASN A 626 24.29 -6.70 -4.44
C ASN A 626 23.73 -7.89 -3.64
N ALA A 627 24.53 -8.45 -2.72
CA ALA A 627 24.12 -9.60 -1.91
C ALA A 627 22.92 -9.32 -0.98
N ARG A 628 22.61 -8.04 -0.69
CA ARG A 628 21.40 -7.62 0.06
C ARG A 628 20.14 -7.55 -0.82
N GLY A 629 20.26 -7.79 -2.12
CA GLY A 629 19.17 -7.61 -3.08
C GLY A 629 18.90 -6.14 -3.44
N GLN A 630 19.79 -5.22 -3.09
CA GLN A 630 19.69 -3.83 -3.52
C GLN A 630 20.25 -3.68 -4.94
N ARG A 631 19.65 -2.80 -5.75
CA ARG A 631 20.10 -2.56 -7.13
C ARG A 631 21.47 -1.87 -7.09
N GLU A 632 22.42 -2.35 -7.88
CA GLU A 632 23.70 -1.67 -8.10
C GLU A 632 23.70 -0.94 -9.44
N VAL A 633 23.14 -1.56 -10.48
CA VAL A 633 23.11 -1.02 -11.85
C VAL A 633 21.78 -1.34 -12.52
N VAL A 634 21.22 -0.37 -13.23
CA VAL A 634 20.10 -0.56 -14.17
C VAL A 634 20.54 -0.06 -15.56
N VAL A 635 20.46 -0.93 -16.55
CA VAL A 635 20.77 -0.62 -17.94
C VAL A 635 19.47 -0.43 -18.72
N TYR A 636 19.20 0.79 -19.20
CA TYR A 636 18.04 1.09 -20.04
C TYR A 636 18.38 0.87 -21.52
N GLY A 637 17.46 0.27 -22.27
CA GLY A 637 17.73 -0.22 -23.63
C GLY A 637 18.55 -1.52 -23.63
N THR A 638 19.06 -1.92 -24.80
CA THR A 638 19.83 -3.17 -24.93
C THR A 638 21.20 -3.08 -24.27
N THR A 639 21.69 -4.17 -23.65
CA THR A 639 23.04 -4.20 -23.02
C THR A 639 24.18 -3.96 -24.01
N SER A 640 24.02 -4.34 -25.29
CA SER A 640 25.01 -4.09 -26.35
C SER A 640 25.09 -2.62 -26.81
N SER A 641 24.03 -1.85 -26.60
CA SER A 641 23.95 -0.43 -26.94
C SER A 641 22.97 0.25 -25.99
N PRO A 642 23.36 0.49 -24.73
CA PRO A 642 22.46 1.07 -23.75
C PRO A 642 22.08 2.50 -24.13
N THR A 643 20.86 2.89 -23.80
CA THR A 643 20.38 4.27 -23.96
C THR A 643 20.89 5.14 -22.81
N THR A 644 20.73 4.64 -21.58
CA THR A 644 21.24 5.26 -20.35
C THR A 644 21.54 4.17 -19.32
N THR A 645 22.50 4.40 -18.44
CA THR A 645 22.80 3.51 -17.30
C THR A 645 22.69 4.28 -15.99
N THR A 646 21.96 3.73 -15.03
CA THR A 646 21.87 4.27 -13.65
C THR A 646 22.64 3.36 -12.69
N THR A 647 23.51 3.94 -11.88
CA THR A 647 24.32 3.25 -10.85
C THR A 647 23.94 3.75 -9.47
N TYR A 648 23.87 2.84 -8.51
CA TYR A 648 23.53 3.10 -7.10
C TYR A 648 24.74 2.71 -6.24
N THR A 649 25.20 3.64 -5.41
CA THR A 649 26.27 3.40 -4.43
C THR A 649 25.67 3.55 -3.04
N TYR A 650 25.94 2.57 -2.17
CA TYR A 650 25.45 2.56 -0.80
C TYR A 650 26.56 2.87 0.20
N ASP A 651 26.24 3.56 1.27
CA ASP A 651 27.15 3.79 2.38
C ASP A 651 27.53 2.44 3.05
N PRO A 652 28.82 2.16 3.28
CA PRO A 652 29.26 0.84 3.75
C PRO A 652 28.93 0.54 5.21
N HIS A 653 28.55 1.54 6.01
CA HIS A 653 28.24 1.37 7.44
C HIS A 653 26.74 1.30 7.71
N THR A 654 25.93 1.93 6.86
CA THR A 654 24.47 2.08 7.05
C THR A 654 23.66 1.45 5.92
N TYR A 655 24.28 1.18 4.77
CA TYR A 655 23.66 0.67 3.55
C TYR A 655 22.54 1.55 2.97
N ARG A 656 22.50 2.82 3.40
CA ARG A 656 21.67 3.87 2.80
C ARG A 656 22.26 4.28 1.45
N LEU A 657 21.42 4.75 0.53
CA LEU A 657 21.85 5.22 -0.78
C LEU A 657 22.72 6.48 -0.62
N ALA A 658 24.01 6.40 -0.88
CA ALA A 658 24.92 7.54 -0.79
C ALA A 658 25.00 8.29 -2.12
N GLU A 659 24.91 7.58 -3.25
CA GLU A 659 25.04 8.16 -4.57
C GLU A 659 24.12 7.48 -5.61
N LEU A 660 23.49 8.28 -6.47
CA LEU A 660 22.76 7.82 -7.65
C LEU A 660 23.25 8.58 -8.87
N THR A 661 23.88 7.87 -9.81
CA THR A 661 24.40 8.48 -11.04
C THR A 661 23.70 7.93 -12.27
N SER A 662 23.39 8.80 -13.24
CA SER A 662 22.89 8.40 -14.56
C SER A 662 23.86 8.90 -15.65
N ASP A 663 24.30 7.97 -16.50
CA ASP A 663 25.32 8.17 -17.54
C ASP A 663 26.61 8.80 -16.98
N SER A 664 27.14 8.18 -15.93
CA SER A 664 28.38 8.62 -15.26
C SER A 664 28.35 10.11 -14.87
N LYS A 665 27.23 10.55 -14.26
CA LYS A 665 26.95 11.94 -13.86
C LYS A 665 26.75 12.92 -15.01
N THR A 666 26.49 12.46 -16.23
CA THR A 666 26.20 13.37 -17.35
C THR A 666 24.77 13.90 -17.29
N LEU A 667 23.82 13.06 -16.89
CA LEU A 667 22.40 13.42 -16.81
C LEU A 667 21.97 13.77 -15.39
N GLN A 668 22.52 13.04 -14.41
CA GLN A 668 22.19 13.16 -13.00
C GLN A 668 23.31 12.54 -12.15
N GLY A 669 23.69 13.19 -11.06
CA GLY A 669 24.69 12.70 -10.10
C GLY A 669 24.31 13.11 -8.69
N LEU A 670 23.29 12.47 -8.12
CA LEU A 670 22.77 12.80 -6.79
C LEU A 670 23.66 12.20 -5.70
N HIS A 671 24.12 13.04 -4.77
CA HIS A 671 24.83 12.68 -3.56
C HIS A 671 23.96 13.01 -2.34
N TYR A 672 23.75 12.03 -1.47
CA TYR A 672 22.90 12.15 -0.31
C TYR A 672 23.75 12.18 0.96
N HIS A 673 23.46 13.14 1.84
CA HIS A 673 24.03 13.21 3.17
C HIS A 673 22.91 13.10 4.20
N TYR A 674 23.18 12.36 5.27
CA TYR A 674 22.19 12.01 6.28
C TYR A 674 22.68 12.39 7.67
N ASP A 675 21.74 12.74 8.55
CA ASP A 675 22.00 12.67 9.98
C ASP A 675 22.03 11.19 10.46
N PRO A 676 22.44 10.91 11.71
CA PRO A 676 22.46 9.56 12.26
C PRO A 676 21.15 8.77 12.12
N VAL A 677 20.00 9.38 12.38
CA VAL A 677 18.69 8.70 12.31
C VAL A 677 18.21 8.48 10.87
N GLY A 678 18.73 9.23 9.90
CA GLY A 678 18.49 9.04 8.47
C GLY A 678 17.66 10.12 7.80
N ASN A 679 17.48 11.27 8.43
CA ASN A 679 16.95 12.45 7.77
C ASN A 679 17.97 12.94 6.73
N ILE A 680 17.49 13.29 5.54
CA ILE A 680 18.36 13.83 4.49
C ILE A 680 18.70 15.26 4.84
N THR A 681 19.95 15.56 5.17
CA THR A 681 20.38 16.93 5.49
C THR A 681 20.85 17.69 4.25
N ASP A 682 21.31 16.99 3.22
CA ASP A 682 21.75 17.60 1.96
C ASP A 682 21.61 16.62 0.77
N ILE A 683 21.19 17.14 -0.38
CA ILE A 683 21.24 16.47 -1.67
C ILE A 683 21.93 17.37 -2.67
N ARG A 684 23.00 16.88 -3.29
CA ARG A 684 23.75 17.60 -4.32
C ARG A 684 23.71 16.87 -5.66
N ASP A 685 23.50 17.60 -6.75
CA ASP A 685 23.54 17.07 -8.12
C ASP A 685 24.83 17.49 -8.84
N ASP A 686 25.84 16.63 -8.80
CA ASP A 686 27.15 16.85 -9.42
C ASP A 686 27.10 16.87 -10.96
N ALA A 687 26.00 16.45 -11.58
CA ALA A 687 25.79 16.58 -13.03
C ALA A 687 25.48 18.03 -13.44
N GLN A 688 24.96 18.82 -12.50
CA GLN A 688 24.51 20.18 -12.74
C GLN A 688 25.63 21.18 -12.43
N GLN A 689 25.73 22.25 -13.22
CA GLN A 689 26.74 23.28 -12.97
C GLN A 689 26.29 24.23 -11.87
N THR A 690 27.27 24.72 -11.10
CA THR A 690 27.10 25.93 -10.29
C THR A 690 26.89 27.13 -11.20
N VAL A 691 25.83 27.89 -10.95
CA VAL A 691 25.44 29.04 -11.76
C VAL A 691 25.78 30.32 -11.03
N TYR A 692 26.33 31.30 -11.75
CA TYR A 692 26.60 32.64 -11.23
C TYR A 692 25.59 33.61 -11.81
N PHE A 693 24.70 34.13 -10.97
CA PHE A 693 23.65 35.04 -11.40
C PHE A 693 23.43 36.15 -10.38
N GLN A 694 23.36 37.40 -10.85
CA GLN A 694 23.19 38.59 -10.01
C GLN A 694 24.15 38.65 -8.80
N ASN A 695 25.43 38.31 -9.00
CA ASN A 695 26.46 38.24 -7.96
C ASN A 695 26.18 37.22 -6.84
N SER A 696 25.29 36.25 -7.07
CA SER A 696 25.09 35.09 -6.19
C SER A 696 25.68 33.83 -6.82
N VAL A 697 26.23 32.96 -5.98
CA VAL A 697 26.68 31.60 -6.34
C VAL A 697 25.52 30.66 -6.07
N VAL A 698 25.05 29.95 -7.09
CA VAL A 698 23.88 29.07 -7.02
C VAL A 698 24.32 27.65 -7.30
N GLU A 699 24.56 26.92 -6.22
CA GLU A 699 24.98 25.52 -6.28
C GLU A 699 23.81 24.60 -6.63
N PRO A 700 24.07 23.43 -7.24
CA PRO A 700 23.09 22.38 -7.47
C PRO A 700 22.82 21.56 -6.20
N ALA A 701 22.60 22.22 -5.06
CA ALA A 701 22.37 21.58 -3.78
C ALA A 701 20.99 21.96 -3.21
N ASN A 702 20.36 21.03 -2.49
CA ASN A 702 19.24 21.30 -1.61
C ASN A 702 19.60 20.83 -0.21
N SER A 703 19.45 21.70 0.78
CA SER A 703 19.80 21.39 2.16
C SER A 703 18.55 21.49 3.02
N TYR A 704 18.47 20.63 4.03
CA TYR A 704 17.31 20.51 4.90
C TYR A 704 17.75 20.58 6.36
N THR A 705 16.89 21.14 7.20
CA THR A 705 17.04 21.18 8.65
C THR A 705 15.73 20.77 9.29
N TYR A 706 15.83 19.97 10.34
CA TYR A 706 14.71 19.41 11.07
C TYR A 706 14.71 19.92 12.51
N ASP A 707 13.58 19.86 13.19
CA ASP A 707 13.56 19.92 14.65
C ASP A 707 13.81 18.52 15.25
N ALA A 708 13.91 18.43 16.58
CA ALA A 708 14.20 17.17 17.29
C ALA A 708 13.08 16.12 17.18
N THR A 709 11.87 16.53 16.73
CA THR A 709 10.78 15.61 16.37
C THR A 709 10.76 15.24 14.89
N TYR A 710 11.80 15.65 14.15
CA TYR A 710 12.05 15.39 12.73
C TYR A 710 11.05 16.03 11.77
N ARG A 711 10.48 17.18 12.15
CA ARG A 711 9.70 18.02 11.24
C ARG A 711 10.62 18.95 10.47
N LEU A 712 10.40 19.11 9.17
CA LEU A 712 11.21 19.99 8.32
C LEU A 712 10.99 21.46 8.68
N ILE A 713 11.95 22.11 9.33
CA ILE A 713 11.82 23.53 9.73
C ILE A 713 12.49 24.49 8.74
N GLU A 714 13.46 24.02 7.96
CA GLU A 714 14.11 24.81 6.92
C GLU A 714 14.50 23.96 5.71
N ALA A 715 14.28 24.49 4.50
CA ALA A 715 14.75 23.90 3.25
C ALA A 715 15.36 24.97 2.34
N THR A 716 16.57 24.73 1.83
CA THR A 716 17.21 25.59 0.84
C THR A 716 17.30 24.88 -0.50
N GLY A 717 17.38 25.65 -1.57
CA GLY A 717 17.59 25.11 -2.90
C GLY A 717 17.78 26.18 -3.94
N ARG A 718 17.62 25.81 -5.21
CA ARG A 718 17.67 26.74 -6.34
C ARG A 718 16.37 26.79 -7.10
N GLU A 719 15.99 27.99 -7.53
CA GLU A 719 14.83 28.24 -8.37
C GLU A 719 15.19 29.18 -9.51
N HIS A 720 14.42 29.14 -10.59
CA HIS A 720 14.57 30.15 -11.64
C HIS A 720 14.09 31.51 -11.08
N SER A 721 14.83 32.60 -11.32
CA SER A 721 14.58 33.95 -10.76
C SER A 721 13.21 34.56 -11.10
N THR A 722 12.55 34.05 -12.13
CA THR A 722 11.18 34.43 -12.54
C THR A 722 10.09 33.59 -11.86
N GLN A 723 10.48 32.54 -11.15
CA GLN A 723 9.64 31.67 -10.34
C GLN A 723 9.81 32.02 -8.86
N GLY A 724 8.78 31.80 -8.05
CA GLY A 724 8.86 31.95 -6.58
C GLY A 724 8.87 33.39 -6.04
N THR A 725 8.71 34.41 -6.88
CA THR A 725 8.62 35.83 -6.45
C THR A 725 7.28 36.21 -5.81
N THR A 726 6.24 35.42 -6.05
CA THR A 726 4.91 35.62 -5.47
C THR A 726 4.41 34.29 -4.94
N GLN A 727 3.68 34.34 -3.82
CA GLN A 727 2.94 33.20 -3.33
C GLN A 727 2.04 32.69 -4.45
N ARG A 728 2.16 31.40 -4.78
CA ARG A 728 1.30 30.79 -5.79
C ARG A 728 -0.14 30.91 -5.33
N THR A 729 -0.97 31.44 -6.21
CA THR A 729 -2.41 31.50 -6.07
C THR A 729 -3.03 30.35 -6.86
N ASP A 730 -4.35 30.28 -6.80
CA ASP A 730 -5.22 29.36 -7.50
C ASP A 730 -5.30 29.54 -9.02
N THR A 731 -4.80 30.65 -9.53
CA THR A 731 -4.80 30.92 -10.98
C THR A 731 -4.08 29.78 -11.70
N GLN A 732 -4.79 29.09 -12.59
CA GLN A 732 -4.25 28.00 -13.38
C GLN A 732 -2.93 28.44 -14.04
N ILE A 733 -1.86 27.67 -13.83
CA ILE A 733 -0.64 27.83 -14.60
C ILE A 733 -1.04 27.57 -16.06
N PRO A 734 -0.95 28.56 -16.97
CA PRO A 734 -1.44 28.38 -18.33
C PRO A 734 -0.75 27.18 -18.99
N VAL A 735 -1.53 26.33 -19.67
CA VAL A 735 -1.00 25.26 -20.53
C VAL A 735 -0.40 25.92 -21.78
N GLY A 736 0.85 26.33 -21.65
CA GLY A 736 1.71 26.77 -22.74
C GLY A 736 3.11 26.24 -22.50
N PRO A 737 4.06 26.42 -23.44
CA PRO A 737 5.47 26.24 -23.12
C PRO A 737 5.73 27.10 -21.89
N GLN A 738 5.93 26.45 -20.74
CA GLN A 738 6.47 27.11 -19.57
C GLN A 738 7.74 27.76 -20.09
N PRO A 739 7.85 29.10 -20.08
CA PRO A 739 9.07 29.70 -20.54
C PRO A 739 10.15 29.20 -19.58
N MET A 740 10.96 28.22 -20.01
CA MET A 740 12.39 28.34 -19.75
C MET A 740 12.69 29.73 -20.25
N THR A 741 12.82 30.67 -19.33
CA THR A 741 12.86 32.11 -19.60
C THR A 741 14.17 32.44 -20.29
N SER A 742 14.39 31.91 -21.51
CA SER A 742 15.52 32.06 -22.43
C SER A 742 16.94 31.84 -21.89
N ASP A 743 17.12 31.73 -20.57
CA ASP A 743 18.41 31.73 -19.91
C ASP A 743 18.41 30.72 -18.75
N PRO A 744 18.95 29.50 -18.96
CA PRO A 744 19.09 28.51 -17.89
C PRO A 744 20.05 28.96 -16.77
N SER A 745 20.78 30.06 -16.96
CA SER A 745 21.63 30.66 -15.93
C SER A 745 20.90 31.67 -15.03
N ALA A 746 19.64 32.01 -15.30
CA ALA A 746 18.88 32.94 -14.46
C ALA A 746 18.32 32.28 -13.19
N MET A 747 19.15 31.47 -12.51
CA MET A 747 18.83 30.78 -11.26
C MET A 747 19.19 31.64 -10.06
N ARG A 748 18.47 31.48 -8.95
CA ARG A 748 18.81 32.06 -7.64
C ARG A 748 18.62 31.00 -6.55
N THR A 749 19.23 31.22 -5.40
CA THR A 749 18.94 30.41 -4.21
C THR A 749 17.58 30.79 -3.61
N TYR A 750 17.00 29.92 -2.81
CA TYR A 750 15.88 30.23 -1.92
C TYR A 750 16.06 29.52 -0.58
N THR A 751 15.41 30.05 0.45
CA THR A 751 15.23 29.42 1.76
C THR A 751 13.74 29.40 2.08
N GLN A 752 13.20 28.23 2.38
CA GLN A 752 11.87 28.05 2.95
C GLN A 752 11.98 27.75 4.43
N LYS A 753 11.20 28.45 5.26
CA LYS A 753 11.10 28.18 6.70
C LYS A 753 9.68 27.77 7.05
N PHE A 754 9.55 26.76 7.91
CA PHE A 754 8.28 26.22 8.38
C PHE A 754 8.18 26.38 9.90
N THR A 755 7.01 26.70 10.39
CA THR A 755 6.70 26.76 11.83
C THR A 755 5.48 25.90 12.07
N TYR A 756 5.52 25.08 13.12
CA TYR A 756 4.48 24.13 13.46
C TYR A 756 3.85 24.45 14.82
N ASP A 757 2.64 23.95 15.07
CA ASP A 757 2.13 23.81 16.44
C ASP A 757 2.62 22.50 17.08
N GLN A 758 2.12 22.17 18.27
CA GLN A 758 2.58 21.01 19.05
C GLN A 758 2.14 19.65 18.47
N VAL A 759 1.19 19.62 17.53
CA VAL A 759 0.66 18.39 16.92
C VAL A 759 1.02 18.25 15.45
N GLY A 760 1.78 19.21 14.89
CA GLY A 760 2.36 19.12 13.55
C GLY A 760 1.61 19.91 12.47
N ASN A 761 0.65 20.76 12.83
CA ASN A 761 0.01 21.66 11.88
C ASN A 761 0.98 22.78 11.48
N ILE A 762 1.10 23.10 10.19
CA ILE A 762 1.97 24.19 9.71
C ILE A 762 1.30 25.53 10.01
N LEU A 763 1.80 26.31 10.96
CA LEU A 763 1.29 27.65 11.28
C LEU A 763 1.78 28.72 10.31
N LYS A 764 2.97 28.52 9.73
CA LYS A 764 3.62 29.52 8.87
C LYS A 764 4.60 28.86 7.91
N MET A 765 4.54 29.27 6.64
CA MET A 765 5.52 28.94 5.60
C MET A 765 6.07 30.24 5.01
N GLN A 766 7.39 30.44 5.08
CA GLN A 766 8.06 31.63 4.56
C GLN A 766 8.97 31.24 3.40
N HIS A 767 8.82 31.86 2.23
CA HIS A 767 9.73 31.70 1.09
C HIS A 767 10.59 32.94 0.93
N ILE A 768 11.90 32.78 1.09
CA ILE A 768 12.89 33.84 1.09
C ILE A 768 13.84 33.59 -0.10
N PRO A 769 13.62 34.23 -1.25
CA PRO A 769 14.54 34.11 -2.38
C PRO A 769 15.85 34.86 -2.10
N GLY A 770 16.96 34.34 -2.61
CA GLY A 770 18.29 34.95 -2.44
C GLY A 770 18.39 36.35 -3.04
N THR A 771 17.62 36.63 -4.09
CA THR A 771 17.39 37.99 -4.62
C THR A 771 15.93 38.19 -4.98
N GLY A 772 15.39 39.41 -4.82
CA GLY A 772 14.00 39.74 -5.12
C GLY A 772 13.09 39.74 -3.89
N THR A 773 11.77 39.73 -4.12
CA THR A 773 10.77 39.74 -3.05
C THR A 773 10.29 38.33 -2.77
N GLY A 774 10.31 37.92 -1.50
CA GLY A 774 9.72 36.67 -1.02
C GLY A 774 8.26 36.80 -0.64
N TRP A 775 7.72 35.76 -0.03
CA TRP A 775 6.35 35.75 0.47
C TRP A 775 6.24 34.93 1.75
N THR A 776 5.16 35.13 2.50
CA THR A 776 4.85 34.36 3.70
C THR A 776 3.38 33.99 3.65
N ARG A 777 3.09 32.71 3.89
CA ARG A 777 1.75 32.19 4.09
C ARG A 777 1.59 31.80 5.56
N HIS A 778 0.55 32.31 6.19
CA HIS A 778 0.11 31.92 7.52
C HIS A 778 -1.10 31.00 7.43
N TYR A 779 -1.32 30.20 8.46
CA TYR A 779 -2.37 29.20 8.56
C TYR A 779 -3.04 29.33 9.93
N ILE A 780 -4.36 29.26 9.97
CA ILE A 780 -5.18 29.19 11.19
C ILE A 780 -5.96 27.89 11.11
N TYR A 781 -5.92 27.13 12.19
CA TYR A 781 -6.62 25.86 12.35
C TYR A 781 -7.73 26.00 13.37
N ASP A 782 -8.70 25.09 13.31
CA ASP A 782 -9.74 24.97 14.31
C ASP A 782 -9.13 24.75 15.71
N ASP A 783 -9.73 25.36 16.73
CA ASP A 783 -9.24 25.32 18.11
C ASP A 783 -9.41 23.93 18.77
N GLU A 784 -10.36 23.12 18.29
CA GLU A 784 -10.73 21.80 18.81
C GLU A 784 -10.22 20.64 17.92
N GLY A 785 -9.70 20.93 16.71
CA GLY A 785 -9.22 19.93 15.74
C GLY A 785 -8.00 20.35 14.91
N ASN A 786 -7.76 19.64 13.82
CA ASN A 786 -6.67 19.88 12.86
C ASN A 786 -7.20 20.34 11.49
N GLN A 787 -8.48 20.73 11.42
CA GLN A 787 -9.06 21.32 10.22
C GLN A 787 -8.45 22.72 9.99
N LEU A 788 -8.02 22.98 8.75
CA LEU A 788 -7.45 24.28 8.37
C LEU A 788 -8.58 25.26 8.07
N ASP A 789 -8.77 26.27 8.92
CA ASP A 789 -9.84 27.26 8.78
C ASP A 789 -9.51 28.34 7.75
N GLU A 790 -8.30 28.91 7.84
CA GLU A 790 -7.90 30.03 6.99
C GLU A 790 -6.42 30.00 6.60
N THR A 791 -6.10 30.52 5.41
CA THR A 791 -4.72 30.88 5.03
C THR A 791 -4.59 32.30 4.55
N SER A 792 -3.43 32.94 4.80
CA SER A 792 -3.20 34.30 4.32
C SER A 792 -3.04 34.35 2.80
N ALA A 793 -3.76 35.25 2.14
CA ALA A 793 -3.54 35.61 0.73
C ALA A 793 -2.47 36.72 0.61
N PRO A 794 -1.90 36.93 -0.60
CA PRO A 794 -1.01 38.06 -0.85
C PRO A 794 -1.67 39.41 -0.49
N GLY A 795 -1.11 40.11 0.49
CA GLY A 795 -1.60 41.42 0.95
C GLY A 795 -2.37 41.39 2.27
N ASP A 796 -2.70 40.21 2.79
CA ASP A 796 -3.32 40.07 4.11
C ASP A 796 -2.37 40.52 5.24
N PRO A 797 -2.90 41.09 6.34
CA PRO A 797 -2.09 41.43 7.51
C PRO A 797 -1.57 40.16 8.19
N ALA A 798 -0.36 40.22 8.77
CA ALA A 798 0.30 39.05 9.38
C ALA A 798 -0.49 38.37 10.50
N ASN A 799 -1.35 39.11 11.22
CA ASN A 799 -2.14 38.61 12.35
C ASN A 799 -3.62 38.36 11.99
N GLY A 800 -3.95 38.32 10.70
CA GLY A 800 -5.32 38.08 10.24
C GLY A 800 -6.28 39.25 10.47
N PRO A 801 -7.59 39.02 10.21
CA PRO A 801 -8.16 37.78 9.66
C PRO A 801 -7.64 37.51 8.24
N TYR A 802 -7.56 36.24 7.86
CA TYR A 802 -7.06 35.87 6.54
C TYR A 802 -8.20 35.68 5.56
N THR A 803 -7.96 36.01 4.29
CA THR A 803 -9.03 36.08 3.28
C THR A 803 -9.35 34.74 2.62
N HIS A 804 -8.46 33.76 2.70
CA HIS A 804 -8.72 32.43 2.18
C HIS A 804 -9.27 31.51 3.26
N ALA A 805 -10.60 31.45 3.37
CA ALA A 805 -11.28 30.52 4.26
C ALA A 805 -11.57 29.16 3.58
N TYR A 806 -11.68 28.12 4.39
CA TYR A 806 -12.06 26.78 3.99
C TYR A 806 -13.31 26.35 4.76
N THR A 807 -14.08 25.45 4.15
CA THR A 807 -15.26 24.88 4.80
C THR A 807 -15.21 23.38 4.70
N TYR A 808 -15.83 22.69 5.66
CA TYR A 808 -15.83 21.24 5.77
C TYR A 808 -17.25 20.69 5.85
N ASP A 809 -17.43 19.43 5.46
CA ASP A 809 -18.60 18.66 5.89
C ASP A 809 -18.33 18.01 7.25
N ALA A 810 -19.31 17.25 7.76
CA ALA A 810 -19.22 16.67 9.08
C ALA A 810 -18.11 15.59 9.23
N HIS A 811 -17.62 15.00 8.14
CA HIS A 811 -16.48 14.07 8.16
C HIS A 811 -15.11 14.78 8.03
N GLY A 812 -15.08 16.12 8.03
CA GLY A 812 -13.85 16.87 7.79
C GLY A 812 -13.41 16.87 6.33
N ASN A 813 -14.31 16.55 5.38
CA ASN A 813 -14.01 16.71 3.97
C ASN A 813 -14.13 18.17 3.57
N MET A 814 -13.11 18.76 2.95
CA MET A 814 -13.15 20.16 2.53
C MET A 814 -14.19 20.38 1.41
N THR A 815 -15.23 21.18 1.66
CA THR A 815 -16.37 21.43 0.77
C THR A 815 -16.22 22.67 -0.11
N ALA A 816 -15.30 23.57 0.24
CA ALA A 816 -14.93 24.70 -0.60
C ALA A 816 -13.50 25.17 -0.31
N MET A 817 -12.89 25.77 -1.31
CA MET A 817 -11.62 26.50 -1.24
C MET A 817 -11.84 27.88 -1.87
N PRO A 818 -10.95 28.86 -1.64
CA PRO A 818 -11.09 30.21 -2.22
C PRO A 818 -11.32 30.24 -3.74
N HIS A 819 -10.83 29.21 -4.44
CA HIS A 819 -10.90 29.07 -5.89
C HIS A 819 -11.86 27.99 -6.38
N LEU A 820 -12.36 27.17 -5.45
CA LEU A 820 -13.29 26.08 -5.71
C LEU A 820 -14.54 26.33 -4.87
N SER A 821 -15.57 26.88 -5.51
CA SER A 821 -16.80 27.26 -4.82
C SER A 821 -17.61 26.07 -4.30
N SER A 822 -17.30 24.86 -4.78
CA SER A 822 -17.91 23.61 -4.33
C SER A 822 -16.98 22.43 -4.60
N MET A 823 -16.85 21.58 -3.60
CA MET A 823 -16.19 20.28 -3.64
C MET A 823 -17.17 19.25 -3.06
N VAL A 824 -17.63 18.33 -3.90
CA VAL A 824 -18.64 17.33 -3.55
C VAL A 824 -17.97 15.99 -3.34
N TRP A 825 -18.27 15.37 -2.21
CA TRP A 825 -17.71 14.08 -1.78
C TRP A 825 -18.79 13.00 -1.83
N ASN A 826 -18.44 11.83 -2.35
CA ASN A 826 -19.38 10.70 -2.42
C ASN A 826 -19.63 10.09 -1.03
N HIS A 827 -20.35 8.96 -0.98
CA HIS A 827 -20.66 8.25 0.28
C HIS A 827 -19.45 7.57 0.93
N ASP A 828 -18.31 7.53 0.25
CA ASP A 828 -17.06 6.90 0.69
C ASP A 828 -15.97 7.94 1.04
N ASP A 829 -16.38 9.21 1.18
CA ASP A 829 -15.47 10.33 1.43
C ASP A 829 -14.41 10.50 0.33
N GLU A 830 -14.77 10.15 -0.91
CA GLU A 830 -13.95 10.36 -2.09
C GLU A 830 -14.45 11.59 -2.87
N LEU A 831 -13.52 12.46 -3.29
CA LEU A 831 -13.84 13.67 -4.06
C LEU A 831 -14.45 13.29 -5.41
N GLN A 832 -15.73 13.60 -5.60
CA GLN A 832 -16.50 13.24 -6.79
C GLN A 832 -16.55 14.36 -7.81
N GLU A 833 -16.77 15.60 -7.36
CA GLU A 833 -16.95 16.76 -8.23
C GLU A 833 -16.32 17.99 -7.62
N VAL A 834 -15.73 18.83 -8.47
CA VAL A 834 -15.22 20.14 -8.10
C VAL A 834 -15.76 21.17 -9.09
N THR A 835 -16.28 22.28 -8.57
CA THR A 835 -16.63 23.45 -9.38
C THR A 835 -15.42 24.38 -9.49
N VAL A 836 -14.73 24.33 -10.63
CA VAL A 836 -13.55 25.16 -10.91
C VAL A 836 -13.97 26.49 -11.56
N GLY A 837 -13.78 27.59 -10.83
CA GLY A 837 -13.98 28.95 -11.32
C GLY A 837 -15.44 29.37 -11.56
N THR A 838 -15.67 30.68 -11.64
CA THR A 838 -16.94 31.29 -12.06
C THR A 838 -16.98 31.56 -13.56
N GLU A 839 -16.15 30.87 -14.37
CA GLU A 839 -16.04 31.14 -15.80
C GLU A 839 -17.40 30.93 -16.46
N THR A 840 -18.02 32.05 -16.78
CA THR A 840 -19.26 32.07 -17.53
C THR A 840 -19.00 31.53 -18.93
N ALA A 841 -20.04 31.11 -19.65
CA ALA A 841 -19.92 30.78 -21.07
C ALA A 841 -19.25 31.92 -21.87
N ALA A 842 -19.40 33.18 -21.42
CA ALA A 842 -18.75 34.33 -22.01
C ALA A 842 -17.23 34.38 -21.76
N ASP A 843 -16.76 33.95 -20.60
CA ASP A 843 -15.34 33.90 -20.25
C ASP A 843 -14.62 32.82 -21.07
N LYS A 844 -15.21 31.60 -21.13
CA LYS A 844 -14.72 30.50 -21.99
C LYS A 844 -14.71 30.87 -23.46
N ALA A 845 -15.74 31.58 -23.94
CA ALA A 845 -15.77 32.07 -25.31
C ALA A 845 -14.68 33.14 -25.56
N THR A 846 -14.43 34.03 -24.60
CA THR A 846 -13.38 35.05 -24.75
C THR A 846 -11.98 34.42 -24.76
N ALA A 847 -11.72 33.43 -23.90
CA ALA A 847 -10.48 32.66 -23.92
C ALA A 847 -10.29 31.93 -25.26
N PHE A 848 -11.35 31.32 -25.77
CA PHE A 848 -11.33 30.65 -27.08
C PHE A 848 -11.09 31.63 -28.23
N GLU A 849 -11.68 32.82 -28.19
CA GLU A 849 -11.46 33.90 -29.16
C GLU A 849 -10.00 34.39 -29.16
N GLY A 850 -9.36 34.42 -27.97
CA GLY A 850 -7.93 34.67 -27.80
C GLY A 850 -7.06 33.58 -28.46
N MET A 851 -7.33 32.31 -28.15
CA MET A 851 -6.64 31.16 -28.76
C MET A 851 -6.80 31.13 -30.28
N ALA A 852 -8.02 31.38 -30.76
CA ALA A 852 -8.33 31.49 -32.17
C ALA A 852 -7.48 32.57 -32.86
N THR A 853 -7.39 33.75 -32.27
CA THR A 853 -6.57 34.85 -32.80
C THR A 853 -5.09 34.45 -32.88
N GLN A 854 -4.60 33.70 -31.88
CA GLN A 854 -3.24 33.19 -31.85
C GLN A 854 -2.98 32.12 -32.92
N ILE A 855 -3.91 31.18 -33.12
CA ILE A 855 -3.85 30.15 -34.17
C ILE A 855 -3.82 30.81 -35.55
N ASN A 856 -4.70 31.78 -35.82
CA ASN A 856 -4.72 32.54 -37.08
C ASN A 856 -3.36 33.22 -37.37
N LYS A 857 -2.78 33.85 -36.33
CA LYS A 857 -1.47 34.49 -36.44
C LYS A 857 -0.36 33.48 -36.75
N LEU A 858 -0.37 32.32 -36.08
CA LEU A 858 0.65 31.27 -36.26
C LEU A 858 0.48 30.50 -37.59
N SER A 859 -0.74 30.38 -38.10
CA SER A 859 -1.03 29.74 -39.39
C SER A 859 -0.81 30.68 -40.58
N GLY A 860 -0.29 31.89 -40.39
CA GLY A 860 -0.04 32.85 -41.45
C GLY A 860 -1.32 33.29 -42.19
N GLY A 861 -2.47 33.29 -41.51
CA GLY A 861 -3.76 33.62 -42.12
C GLY A 861 -4.53 32.44 -42.73
N SER A 862 -3.99 31.22 -42.71
CA SER A 862 -4.67 30.01 -43.24
C SER A 862 -5.77 29.43 -42.33
N TRP A 863 -6.14 30.15 -41.27
CA TRP A 863 -7.24 29.77 -40.37
C TRP A 863 -7.85 31.05 -39.82
N SER A 864 -9.15 31.23 -39.97
CA SER A 864 -9.87 32.35 -39.35
C SER A 864 -11.08 31.81 -38.60
N ALA A 865 -11.23 32.16 -37.32
CA ALA A 865 -12.46 31.93 -36.59
C ALA A 865 -13.18 33.24 -36.29
N ALA A 866 -14.47 33.26 -36.60
CA ALA A 866 -15.36 34.35 -36.25
C ALA A 866 -16.34 33.88 -35.17
N ARG A 867 -16.42 34.65 -34.06
CA ARG A 867 -17.43 34.44 -33.03
C ARG A 867 -18.80 34.85 -33.54
N SER A 868 -19.78 33.98 -33.35
CA SER A 868 -21.19 34.24 -33.63
C SER A 868 -22.06 33.70 -32.50
N ALA A 869 -23.29 34.20 -32.38
CA ALA A 869 -24.23 33.75 -31.35
C ALA A 869 -25.22 32.73 -31.92
N GLY A 870 -25.33 31.59 -31.25
CA GLY A 870 -26.35 30.56 -31.49
C GLY A 870 -27.75 31.03 -31.10
N ALA A 871 -28.78 30.32 -31.59
CA ALA A 871 -30.18 30.62 -31.27
C ALA A 871 -30.55 30.34 -29.80
N ASP A 872 -29.82 29.42 -29.20
CA ASP A 872 -29.91 28.89 -27.84
C ASP A 872 -29.06 29.68 -26.82
N GLY A 873 -28.32 30.70 -27.28
CA GLY A 873 -27.38 31.46 -26.45
C GLY A 873 -25.95 30.92 -26.45
N ALA A 874 -25.65 29.89 -27.26
CA ALA A 874 -24.30 29.37 -27.42
C ALA A 874 -23.36 30.37 -28.12
N HIS A 875 -22.06 30.28 -27.86
CA HIS A 875 -21.03 30.98 -28.63
C HIS A 875 -20.42 30.02 -29.66
N ILE A 876 -20.50 30.37 -30.94
CA ILE A 876 -20.08 29.54 -32.07
C ILE A 876 -18.88 30.17 -32.75
N PHE A 877 -17.79 29.41 -32.86
CA PHE A 877 -16.56 29.75 -33.55
C PHE A 877 -16.44 28.90 -34.81
N ALA A 878 -16.68 29.50 -35.98
CA ALA A 878 -16.56 28.82 -37.26
C ALA A 878 -15.15 29.00 -37.83
N GLY A 879 -14.43 27.90 -38.05
CA GLY A 879 -13.12 27.88 -38.72
C GLY A 879 -13.24 27.73 -40.25
N GLU A 880 -12.09 27.60 -40.92
CA GLU A 880 -12.06 27.24 -42.35
C GLU A 880 -12.49 25.77 -42.59
N PHE A 881 -12.91 25.45 -43.82
CA PHE A 881 -13.37 24.11 -44.24
C PHE A 881 -14.64 23.59 -43.55
N GLY A 882 -15.38 24.48 -42.89
CA GLY A 882 -16.67 24.15 -42.29
C GLY A 882 -16.55 23.45 -40.95
N GLU A 883 -15.43 23.51 -40.23
CA GLU A 883 -15.43 23.14 -38.81
C GLU A 883 -16.02 24.25 -37.93
N ALA A 884 -16.78 23.88 -36.91
CA ALA A 884 -17.28 24.76 -35.87
C ALA A 884 -16.93 24.20 -34.49
N LEU A 885 -16.57 25.12 -33.61
CA LEU A 885 -16.40 24.85 -32.19
C LEU A 885 -17.42 25.68 -31.40
N VAL A 886 -18.08 25.07 -30.42
CA VAL A 886 -19.20 25.70 -29.69
C VAL A 886 -19.03 25.61 -28.20
N VAL A 887 -19.21 26.77 -27.56
CA VAL A 887 -19.45 26.90 -26.13
C VAL A 887 -20.96 26.97 -25.93
N SER A 888 -21.55 25.94 -25.35
CA SER A 888 -22.98 25.95 -24.99
C SER A 888 -23.30 27.00 -23.92
N PRO A 889 -24.58 27.35 -23.69
CA PRO A 889 -24.97 28.25 -22.60
C PRO A 889 -24.55 27.75 -21.21
N SER A 890 -24.39 26.43 -21.03
CA SER A 890 -23.89 25.80 -19.81
C SER A 890 -22.36 25.73 -19.73
N GLY A 891 -21.64 26.28 -20.71
CA GLY A 891 -20.17 26.33 -20.72
C GLY A 891 -19.49 25.04 -21.19
N ALA A 892 -20.23 24.04 -21.67
CA ALA A 892 -19.67 22.84 -22.28
C ALA A 892 -19.15 23.11 -23.70
N LEU A 893 -18.06 22.45 -24.09
CA LEU A 893 -17.33 22.62 -25.35
C LEU A 893 -17.59 21.50 -26.35
N PHE A 894 -17.83 21.87 -27.61
CA PHE A 894 -18.22 20.97 -28.69
C PHE A 894 -17.42 21.27 -29.96
N ARG A 895 -17.08 20.25 -30.77
CA ARG A 895 -16.48 20.41 -32.12
C ARG A 895 -17.29 19.62 -33.15
N GLY A 896 -17.45 20.15 -34.36
CA GLY A 896 -18.12 19.43 -35.44
C GLY A 896 -18.03 20.14 -36.79
N ASN A 897 -18.58 19.53 -37.84
CA ASN A 897 -18.66 20.13 -39.18
C ASN A 897 -20.01 20.83 -39.40
N ILE A 898 -19.98 22.04 -39.96
CA ILE A 898 -21.09 22.79 -40.53
C ILE A 898 -21.34 22.26 -41.96
N THR A 899 -22.31 21.37 -42.12
CA THR A 899 -22.70 20.87 -43.45
C THR A 899 -23.69 21.80 -44.16
N LYS A 900 -23.44 22.07 -45.44
CA LYS A 900 -24.34 22.80 -46.36
C LYS A 900 -25.29 21.80 -47.05
N ASN A 901 -26.60 21.87 -46.79
CA ASN A 901 -27.60 21.10 -47.53
C ASN A 901 -28.63 22.02 -48.20
N GLY A 902 -28.56 22.13 -49.54
CA GLY A 902 -29.61 22.73 -50.38
C GLY A 902 -29.68 24.26 -50.36
N SER A 903 -30.27 24.84 -51.41
CA SER A 903 -30.32 26.28 -51.71
C SER A 903 -31.27 27.11 -50.83
N GLU A 904 -31.69 26.61 -49.68
CA GLU A 904 -32.50 27.32 -48.68
C GLU A 904 -32.02 26.87 -47.30
N PHE A 905 -31.65 27.83 -46.43
CA PHE A 905 -31.22 27.55 -45.05
C PHE A 905 -32.38 26.90 -44.28
N GLY A 906 -32.30 25.59 -44.06
CA GLY A 906 -33.37 24.78 -43.48
C GLY A 906 -33.91 25.32 -42.16
N VAL A 907 -35.16 25.76 -42.24
CA VAL A 907 -35.96 26.39 -41.21
C VAL A 907 -36.59 25.30 -40.33
N GLY A 908 -36.15 25.14 -39.09
CA GLY A 908 -37.09 25.03 -37.98
C GLY A 908 -37.60 26.45 -37.71
N ALA A 909 -38.92 26.65 -37.68
CA ALA A 909 -39.62 27.95 -37.72
C ALA A 909 -38.79 29.14 -37.17
N GLY A 910 -38.07 29.86 -38.06
CA GLY A 910 -37.22 30.99 -37.67
C GLY A 910 -35.87 31.16 -38.40
N GLY A 911 -35.42 30.23 -39.26
CA GLY A 911 -34.31 30.46 -40.20
C GLY A 911 -32.90 30.55 -39.58
N LYS A 912 -32.57 29.71 -38.59
CA LYS A 912 -31.22 29.65 -37.99
C LYS A 912 -30.55 28.28 -38.21
N LEU A 913 -29.22 28.30 -38.33
CA LEU A 913 -28.33 27.14 -38.54
C LEU A 913 -28.46 26.10 -37.39
N GLN A 914 -28.54 24.81 -37.74
CA GLN A 914 -28.57 23.67 -36.80
C GLN A 914 -27.35 22.76 -37.07
N PRO A 915 -26.31 22.82 -36.23
CA PRO A 915 -25.07 22.06 -36.38
C PRO A 915 -25.07 20.70 -35.65
N ILE A 916 -24.25 19.75 -36.13
CA ILE A 916 -24.06 18.41 -35.54
C ILE A 916 -22.70 18.39 -34.84
N TYR A 917 -22.68 18.13 -33.54
CA TYR A 917 -21.47 18.21 -32.72
C TYR A 917 -21.11 16.91 -32.02
N SER A 918 -19.81 16.71 -31.82
CA SER A 918 -19.24 15.77 -30.87
C SER A 918 -18.66 16.56 -29.70
N ALA A 919 -18.93 16.13 -28.46
CA ALA A 919 -18.33 16.75 -27.27
C ALA A 919 -16.80 16.60 -27.31
N LEU A 920 -16.08 17.66 -26.95
CA LEU A 920 -14.63 17.58 -26.78
C LEU A 920 -14.34 16.95 -25.42
N LYS A 921 -13.62 15.83 -25.41
CA LYS A 921 -13.09 15.22 -24.18
C LYS A 921 -11.76 15.93 -23.86
N GLY A 922 -11.71 16.65 -22.74
CA GLY A 922 -10.49 17.26 -22.20
C GLY A 922 -9.96 18.43 -23.04
N LEU A 923 -10.33 19.65 -22.65
CA LEU A 923 -9.55 20.86 -22.91
C LEU A 923 -9.19 21.46 -21.55
#